data_AF-A0A8C8EEU5-F1
#
_entry.id   AF-A0A8C8EEU5-F1
#
_cell.length_a   1.000
_cell.length_b   1.000
_cell.length_c   1.000
_cell.angle_alpha   90.00
_cell.angle_beta   90.00
_cell.angle_gamma   90.00
#
_symmetry.space_group_name_H-M   'P 1'
#
loop_
_entity.id
_entity.type
_entity.pdbx_description
1 polymer ?
#
loop_
_entity_poly.entity_id
_entity_poly.type
_entity_poly.pdbx_seq_one_letter_code
_entity_poly.pdbx_strand_id
1 'polypeptide(L)'
;MSTLLLNTLQGYFSWQTEACHQCCLSLDHFIYLFCPSRYTVLCALMFESMNVGTTLLLNMNVKYITVFRMGSEGHQDIDLAILTALLKGANASAPDQLSLALAWNRVDIARSQIFIYGQQWPVGSLEQAMLDALVLDRVDFVKLLIENGVSMHRFLTISRLEELYNTRHGPSNTLYHLVRDVKKREYPGFGWIYFKGNLPPDYRISLIDIGLVIEYLMGGAYRCNYTRKRFRTLYHNLFGPKRPKALKLLGMEDDVPLRRGRKTTKKREEEVDIDLDDPEINHFPFPFHELMVWAVLMKRQKMALFFWQHGEEAMAKALVACKLCKAMAHEASENDMVDDISQELNHNSRDFGQLAVELLDQSYKQDEQLAMKLLTYELKNWSNATCLQLAVAAKHRDFIAHTCSQMLLTDMWMGRLRMRKNSGLKVILGILLPPSILSLEFKNKDDMPYMSQANEIHLQEKEPEEPEKPVKEKEEEDMELTAMLGRGNGESSRKKEEEEVQTRHRLIPVGRKIYEFYNAPIVKFWFYTLAYIGYLMLFNYIVLVKMDRWPSTQEWIVISYIFTLGIEKMREILMSEPGKLLQKVKVWLQEYWNVTDLIAILLFSVGMVLRLQDLPLRSDGRVIYCVNIIYWYIRLLDIFGVNKYLGPYVMMIGKMMIDMMYFVIIMLVVLMSFGVARQAILFPNEEPSWKLAKNIFYMPYWMIYGEVFADQIDPPCGQNETREDGKIIQLPPCKTGAWIVPAIMACYLLVANILLVNLLIAVFNNTFFEVKSISNQVWKFQRYQLIMTFHERPVLPPPLIIFSHMTMIFQHLCCRWRKHESDPDERDYGLKLFITEDELKKVHDFEEQCIEEYFREKDDRFNSSNDERIRVTSERVENMAMRLEEVNEREHCMKASLQTVDIRLAQLEDMMGRMVTALEKLTGIERGETTKIRSRTSSDCTDAAYIVRQSSFNSQEGNTYKLQESIDPTGEDPLYEVTGNK
;
A
#
# COMPACT_ATOMS: atom_id res chain seq x y z
N MET A 1 14.18 -26.15 41.13
CA MET A 1 14.69 -26.95 39.99
C MET A 1 15.96 -26.30 39.45
N SER A 2 16.88 -25.96 40.37
CA SER A 2 18.08 -25.15 40.10
C SER A 2 19.31 -25.71 40.83
N THR A 3 19.14 -26.84 41.54
CA THR A 3 20.18 -27.58 42.27
C THR A 3 20.46 -28.96 41.65
N LEU A 4 19.67 -29.41 40.66
CA LEU A 4 19.95 -30.64 39.90
C LEU A 4 20.77 -30.38 38.62
N LEU A 5 20.86 -29.12 38.17
CA LEU A 5 21.63 -28.70 36.98
C LEU A 5 23.10 -28.33 37.31
N LEU A 6 23.40 -27.99 38.57
CA LEU A 6 24.79 -27.73 38.99
C LEU A 6 25.60 -29.02 39.21
N ASN A 7 24.97 -30.11 39.68
CA ASN A 7 25.67 -31.37 39.91
C ASN A 7 25.96 -32.19 38.64
N THR A 8 25.25 -31.93 37.53
CA THR A 8 25.58 -32.51 36.21
C THR A 8 26.67 -31.72 35.47
N LEU A 9 26.78 -30.41 35.73
CA LEU A 9 27.85 -29.57 35.18
C LEU A 9 29.21 -29.77 35.87
N GLN A 10 29.23 -30.19 37.15
CA GLN A 10 30.48 -30.46 37.87
C GLN A 10 31.08 -31.86 37.57
N GLY A 11 30.30 -32.80 37.03
CA GLY A 11 30.80 -34.10 36.56
C GLY A 11 31.48 -34.05 35.19
N TYR A 12 31.11 -33.11 34.33
CA TYR A 12 31.69 -32.98 32.99
C TYR A 12 33.06 -32.29 32.98
N PHE A 13 33.34 -31.40 33.95
CA PHE A 13 34.65 -30.74 34.08
C PHE A 13 35.75 -31.61 34.73
N SER A 14 35.39 -32.72 35.38
CA SER A 14 36.35 -33.65 36.01
C SER A 14 36.95 -34.68 35.04
N TRP A 15 36.27 -35.00 33.92
CA TRP A 15 36.78 -35.96 32.93
C TRP A 15 37.75 -35.33 31.92
N GLN A 16 37.69 -34.00 31.76
CA GLN A 16 38.51 -33.28 30.78
C GLN A 16 39.85 -32.80 31.36
N THR A 17 40.03 -32.85 32.68
CA THR A 17 41.29 -32.53 33.37
C THR A 17 42.20 -33.74 33.62
N GLU A 18 41.65 -34.97 33.70
CA GLU A 18 42.48 -36.20 33.81
C GLU A 18 43.09 -36.65 32.46
N ALA A 19 42.40 -36.44 31.33
CA ALA A 19 42.97 -36.78 30.02
C ALA A 19 44.09 -35.81 29.57
N CYS A 20 44.06 -34.56 30.04
CA CYS A 20 45.08 -33.57 29.72
C CYS A 20 46.35 -33.73 30.58
N HIS A 21 46.24 -34.27 31.80
CA HIS A 21 47.39 -34.48 32.67
C HIS A 21 48.23 -35.71 32.30
N GLN A 22 47.65 -36.71 31.61
CA GLN A 22 48.37 -37.92 31.20
C GLN A 22 49.13 -37.76 29.87
N CYS A 23 48.68 -36.87 28.97
CA CYS A 23 49.41 -36.55 27.72
C CYS A 23 50.50 -35.49 27.90
N CYS A 24 50.37 -34.57 28.86
CA CYS A 24 51.42 -33.57 29.14
C CYS A 24 52.62 -34.13 29.92
N LEU A 25 52.50 -35.28 30.60
CA LEU A 25 53.60 -35.87 31.40
C LEU A 25 54.59 -36.73 30.58
N SER A 26 54.36 -36.98 29.29
CA SER A 26 55.29 -37.76 28.45
C SER A 26 56.16 -36.94 27.49
N LEU A 27 55.95 -35.63 27.38
CA LEU A 27 56.69 -34.78 26.43
C LEU A 27 57.80 -33.92 27.05
N ASP A 28 57.80 -33.69 28.37
CA ASP A 28 58.77 -32.79 29.02
C ASP A 28 60.08 -33.46 29.48
N HIS A 29 60.30 -34.74 29.16
CA HIS A 29 61.52 -35.46 29.59
C HIS A 29 62.46 -35.91 28.46
N PHE A 30 62.25 -35.44 27.23
CA PHE A 30 63.12 -35.77 26.08
C PHE A 30 63.64 -34.54 25.32
N ILE A 31 63.59 -33.37 25.94
CA ILE A 31 64.35 -32.19 25.49
C ILE A 31 65.54 -32.06 26.41
N TYR A 32 66.52 -32.96 26.33
CA TYR A 32 67.90 -32.67 26.68
C TYR A 32 68.80 -33.84 26.24
N LEU A 33 69.77 -33.49 25.40
CA LEU A 33 70.95 -34.26 24.97
C LEU A 33 70.85 -35.24 23.76
N PHE A 34 71.74 -34.94 22.80
CA PHE A 34 72.36 -35.76 21.76
C PHE A 34 71.65 -35.99 20.40
N CYS A 35 72.15 -35.24 19.41
CA CYS A 35 72.36 -35.65 18.00
C CYS A 35 73.40 -36.82 17.94
N PRO A 36 73.57 -37.65 16.87
CA PRO A 36 72.81 -37.88 15.62
C PRO A 36 72.52 -39.39 15.35
N SER A 37 71.27 -39.87 15.29
CA SER A 37 70.93 -41.22 14.71
C SER A 37 69.41 -41.52 14.64
N ARG A 38 68.58 -40.60 14.10
CA ARG A 38 67.10 -40.74 14.08
C ARG A 38 66.42 -40.69 12.71
N TYR A 39 67.10 -41.02 11.61
CA TYR A 39 66.40 -41.12 10.30
C TYR A 39 65.72 -42.49 10.08
N THR A 40 66.18 -43.56 10.75
CA THR A 40 65.65 -44.91 10.48
C THR A 40 64.44 -45.28 11.34
N VAL A 41 64.35 -44.79 12.58
CA VAL A 41 63.26 -45.13 13.52
C VAL A 41 62.01 -44.28 13.30
N LEU A 42 62.16 -43.02 12.84
CA LEU A 42 61.01 -42.18 12.49
C LEU A 42 60.30 -42.68 11.22
N CYS A 43 61.05 -43.19 10.23
CA CYS A 43 60.46 -43.81 9.05
C CYS A 43 59.68 -45.09 9.39
N ALA A 44 60.16 -45.91 10.33
CA ALA A 44 59.45 -47.13 10.75
C ALA A 44 58.14 -46.83 11.50
N LEU A 45 58.13 -45.83 12.39
CA LEU A 45 56.92 -45.39 13.10
C LEU A 45 55.93 -44.66 12.17
N MET A 46 56.41 -43.92 11.15
CA MET A 46 55.54 -43.36 10.11
C MET A 46 54.95 -44.45 9.21
N PHE A 47 55.69 -45.52 8.91
CA PHE A 47 55.18 -46.63 8.11
C PHE A 47 54.14 -47.47 8.86
N GLU A 48 54.34 -47.74 10.16
CA GLU A 48 53.34 -48.46 10.97
C GLU A 48 52.09 -47.60 11.25
N SER A 49 52.23 -46.29 11.49
CA SER A 49 51.07 -45.39 11.65
C SER A 49 50.31 -45.17 10.33
N MET A 50 51.01 -45.11 9.18
CA MET A 50 50.36 -45.14 7.87
C MET A 50 49.67 -46.47 7.59
N ASN A 51 50.24 -47.61 7.99
CA ASN A 51 49.61 -48.92 7.78
C ASN A 51 48.42 -49.18 8.69
N VAL A 52 48.42 -48.68 9.93
CA VAL A 52 47.25 -48.73 10.84
C VAL A 52 46.16 -47.77 10.34
N GLY A 53 46.54 -46.60 9.81
CA GLY A 53 45.63 -45.68 9.14
C GLY A 53 44.97 -46.26 7.89
N THR A 54 45.74 -46.95 7.02
CA THR A 54 45.20 -47.58 5.80
C THR A 54 44.38 -48.83 6.10
N THR A 55 44.68 -49.60 7.15
CA THR A 55 43.84 -50.76 7.55
C THR A 55 42.54 -50.36 8.27
N LEU A 56 42.50 -49.24 9.00
CA LEU A 56 41.23 -48.65 9.48
C LEU A 56 40.42 -48.01 8.34
N LEU A 57 41.09 -47.39 7.34
CA LEU A 57 40.46 -46.81 6.16
C LEU A 57 39.86 -47.85 5.20
N LEU A 58 40.42 -49.07 5.14
CA LEU A 58 39.92 -50.13 4.27
C LEU A 58 38.62 -50.80 4.77
N ASN A 59 38.21 -50.57 6.01
CA ASN A 59 36.98 -51.14 6.60
C ASN A 59 35.85 -50.10 6.81
N MET A 60 36.11 -48.82 6.61
CA MET A 60 35.09 -47.77 6.61
C MET A 60 34.67 -47.51 5.16
N ASN A 61 33.38 -47.73 4.84
CA ASN A 61 32.82 -47.47 3.51
C ASN A 61 33.26 -46.08 3.00
N VAL A 62 33.92 -46.02 1.83
CA VAL A 62 34.44 -44.79 1.18
C VAL A 62 33.36 -43.68 1.03
N LYS A 63 32.07 -44.06 1.08
CA LYS A 63 30.91 -43.15 1.05
C LYS A 63 30.77 -42.22 2.26
N TYR A 64 31.38 -42.53 3.42
CA TYR A 64 31.28 -41.72 4.64
C TYR A 64 32.48 -40.78 4.85
N ILE A 65 33.44 -40.77 3.92
CA ILE A 65 34.67 -40.00 4.05
C ILE A 65 34.64 -38.88 3.02
N THR A 66 34.61 -37.64 3.51
CA THR A 66 34.78 -36.43 2.70
C THR A 66 36.03 -35.70 3.13
N VAL A 67 36.97 -35.52 2.19
CA VAL A 67 38.21 -34.77 2.44
C VAL A 67 37.99 -33.33 2.01
N PHE A 68 37.92 -32.42 2.97
CA PHE A 68 37.90 -30.98 2.71
C PHE A 68 39.34 -30.45 2.69
N ARG A 69 39.77 -29.90 1.55
CA ARG A 69 41.06 -29.22 1.42
C ARG A 69 40.82 -27.71 1.51
N MET A 70 41.32 -27.06 2.57
CA MET A 70 41.35 -25.60 2.61
C MET A 70 42.17 -25.09 1.42
N GLY A 71 41.56 -24.24 0.59
CA GLY A 71 42.23 -23.53 -0.51
C GLY A 71 42.07 -24.11 -1.91
N SER A 72 41.46 -25.28 -2.10
CA SER A 72 41.19 -25.82 -3.45
C SER A 72 39.70 -25.86 -3.76
N GLU A 73 39.32 -25.11 -4.80
CA GLU A 73 37.96 -24.88 -5.31
C GLU A 73 37.13 -23.90 -4.47
N GLY A 74 36.88 -22.72 -5.07
CA GLY A 74 36.54 -21.47 -4.40
C GLY A 74 35.35 -21.52 -3.45
N HIS A 75 35.42 -20.72 -2.38
CA HIS A 75 34.37 -20.45 -1.39
C HIS A 75 33.37 -21.59 -1.14
N GLN A 76 33.83 -22.84 -1.08
CA GLN A 76 33.05 -23.86 -0.40
C GLN A 76 33.27 -23.60 1.09
N ASP A 77 32.41 -22.75 1.64
CA ASP A 77 32.33 -22.55 3.08
C ASP A 77 32.29 -23.93 3.76
N ILE A 78 32.99 -24.07 4.89
CA ILE A 78 33.17 -25.35 5.59
C ILE A 78 31.81 -26.03 5.88
N ASP A 79 30.77 -25.23 6.08
CA ASP A 79 29.39 -25.66 6.24
C ASP A 79 28.84 -26.39 4.99
N LEU A 80 29.09 -25.91 3.76
CA LEU A 80 28.71 -26.56 2.51
C LEU A 80 29.35 -27.94 2.38
N ALA A 81 30.63 -28.06 2.74
CA ALA A 81 31.35 -29.33 2.70
C ALA A 81 30.81 -30.34 3.73
N ILE A 82 30.52 -29.88 4.96
CA ILE A 82 29.91 -30.71 6.01
C ILE A 82 28.50 -31.16 5.58
N LEU A 83 27.73 -30.26 4.98
CA LEU A 83 26.35 -30.52 4.56
C LEU A 83 26.31 -31.50 3.40
N THR A 84 27.19 -31.31 2.41
CA THR A 84 27.40 -32.24 1.30
C THR A 84 27.86 -33.61 1.79
N ALA A 85 28.72 -33.66 2.81
CA ALA A 85 29.16 -34.90 3.43
C ALA A 85 28.02 -35.63 4.16
N LEU A 86 27.17 -34.89 4.87
CA LEU A 86 25.98 -35.43 5.54
C LEU A 86 24.96 -35.99 4.53
N LEU A 87 24.71 -35.26 3.44
CA LEU A 87 23.81 -35.70 2.37
C LEU A 87 24.35 -36.96 1.66
N LYS A 88 25.66 -37.02 1.40
CA LYS A 88 26.32 -38.19 0.79
C LYS A 88 26.41 -39.39 1.75
N GLY A 89 26.63 -39.14 3.04
CA GLY A 89 26.76 -40.17 4.07
C GLY A 89 25.42 -40.78 4.49
N ALA A 90 24.32 -40.01 4.45
CA ALA A 90 23.04 -40.47 5.01
C ALA A 90 22.30 -41.52 4.15
N ASN A 91 22.65 -41.73 2.87
CA ASN A 91 21.81 -42.49 1.91
C ASN A 91 20.31 -42.11 1.99
N ALA A 92 20.00 -40.88 2.39
CA ALA A 92 18.65 -40.42 2.64
C ALA A 92 17.89 -40.29 1.31
N SER A 93 16.57 -40.52 1.33
CA SER A 93 15.75 -40.36 0.13
C SER A 93 15.77 -38.89 -0.33
N ALA A 94 15.59 -38.63 -1.62
CA ALA A 94 15.55 -37.26 -2.15
C ALA A 94 14.61 -36.28 -1.38
N PRO A 95 13.40 -36.68 -0.94
CA PRO A 95 12.56 -35.80 -0.11
C PRO A 95 13.12 -35.57 1.30
N ASP A 96 13.79 -36.54 1.91
CA ASP A 96 14.43 -36.35 3.22
C ASP A 96 15.62 -35.39 3.11
N GLN A 97 16.42 -35.53 2.05
CA GLN A 97 17.51 -34.60 1.73
C GLN A 97 16.98 -33.17 1.54
N LEU A 98 15.85 -33.03 0.84
CA LEU A 98 15.17 -31.75 0.65
C LEU A 98 14.68 -31.16 1.97
N SER A 99 14.05 -31.97 2.82
CA SER A 99 13.58 -31.52 4.14
C SER A 99 14.73 -31.03 5.03
N LEU A 100 15.89 -31.69 4.97
CA LEU A 100 17.08 -31.31 5.70
C LEU A 100 17.67 -29.99 5.19
N ALA A 101 17.77 -29.83 3.86
CA ALA A 101 18.20 -28.58 3.25
C ALA A 101 17.26 -27.41 3.59
N LEU A 102 15.95 -27.68 3.63
CA LEU A 102 14.90 -26.71 3.99
C LEU A 102 15.02 -26.29 5.46
N ALA A 103 15.22 -27.24 6.37
CA ALA A 103 15.44 -26.96 7.78
C ALA A 103 16.69 -26.08 8.02
N TRP A 104 17.74 -26.31 7.22
CA TRP A 104 18.98 -25.54 7.26
C TRP A 104 18.98 -24.24 6.46
N ASN A 105 17.91 -23.93 5.72
CA ASN A 105 17.80 -22.73 4.90
C ASN A 105 18.92 -22.57 3.86
N ARG A 106 19.38 -23.67 3.24
CA ARG A 106 20.42 -23.68 2.21
C ARG A 106 19.87 -24.04 0.83
N VAL A 107 19.32 -23.04 0.15
CA VAL A 107 18.71 -23.17 -1.20
C VAL A 107 19.75 -23.45 -2.28
N ASP A 108 20.95 -22.90 -2.12
CA ASP A 108 22.12 -23.15 -2.96
C ASP A 108 22.45 -24.64 -3.08
N ILE A 109 22.38 -25.36 -1.96
CA ILE A 109 22.62 -26.80 -1.91
C ILE A 109 21.46 -27.57 -2.52
N ALA A 110 20.22 -27.16 -2.22
CA ALA A 110 19.04 -27.77 -2.82
C ALA A 110 19.06 -27.67 -4.36
N ARG A 111 19.38 -26.48 -4.89
CA ARG A 111 19.45 -26.24 -6.33
C ARG A 111 20.57 -27.04 -7.01
N SER A 112 21.74 -27.15 -6.38
CA SER A 112 22.92 -27.79 -6.99
C SER A 112 22.99 -29.31 -6.80
N GLN A 113 22.54 -29.83 -5.66
CA GLN A 113 22.75 -31.24 -5.28
C GLN A 113 21.48 -32.07 -5.19
N ILE A 114 20.30 -31.46 -5.01
CA ILE A 114 19.03 -32.19 -4.82
C ILE A 114 18.19 -32.13 -6.11
N PHE A 115 18.07 -30.96 -6.72
CA PHE A 115 17.39 -30.77 -8.00
C PHE A 115 18.32 -31.03 -9.19
N ILE A 116 18.79 -32.27 -9.33
CA ILE A 116 19.63 -32.71 -10.46
C ILE A 116 18.74 -33.17 -11.63
N TYR A 117 19.15 -32.85 -12.86
CA TYR A 117 18.45 -33.26 -14.08
C TYR A 117 18.32 -34.80 -14.16
N GLY A 118 17.09 -35.30 -14.27
CA GLY A 118 16.78 -36.74 -14.33
C GLY A 118 16.29 -37.38 -13.02
N GLN A 119 16.24 -36.63 -11.91
CA GLN A 119 15.70 -37.10 -10.64
C GLN A 119 14.17 -37.23 -10.70
N GLN A 120 13.62 -38.41 -10.41
CA GLN A 120 12.18 -38.63 -10.31
C GLN A 120 11.68 -38.37 -8.89
N TRP A 121 10.65 -37.54 -8.77
CA TRP A 121 10.02 -37.20 -7.49
C TRP A 121 8.77 -38.04 -7.25
N PRO A 122 8.60 -38.61 -6.04
CA PRO A 122 7.35 -39.26 -5.68
C PRO A 122 6.18 -38.26 -5.71
N VAL A 123 5.03 -38.71 -6.21
CA VAL A 123 3.83 -37.86 -6.33
C VAL A 123 3.40 -37.37 -4.95
N GLY A 124 3.29 -36.04 -4.79
CA GLY A 124 2.90 -35.39 -3.53
C GLY A 124 4.05 -35.07 -2.56
N SER A 125 5.27 -35.57 -2.77
CA SER A 125 6.39 -35.24 -1.87
C SER A 125 6.83 -33.78 -1.96
N LEU A 126 6.80 -33.22 -3.18
CA LEU A 126 7.08 -31.80 -3.41
C LEU A 126 6.00 -30.89 -2.82
N GLU A 127 4.74 -31.35 -2.76
CA GLU A 127 3.66 -30.59 -2.13
C GLU A 127 3.83 -30.50 -0.61
N GLN A 128 4.31 -31.58 0.03
CA GLN A 128 4.62 -31.54 1.46
C GLN A 128 5.80 -30.61 1.75
N ALA A 129 6.87 -30.69 0.94
CA ALA A 129 8.01 -29.77 1.06
C ALA A 129 7.61 -28.31 0.82
N MET A 130 6.64 -28.05 -0.06
CA MET A 130 6.05 -26.71 -0.26
C MET A 130 5.33 -26.24 1.01
N LEU A 131 4.52 -27.08 1.64
CA LEU A 131 3.83 -26.74 2.89
C LEU A 131 4.84 -26.38 4.00
N ASP A 132 5.89 -27.19 4.16
CA ASP A 132 6.94 -26.97 5.15
C ASP A 132 7.71 -25.66 4.88
N ALA A 133 7.99 -25.35 3.60
CA ALA A 133 8.64 -24.10 3.20
C ALA A 133 7.80 -22.86 3.55
N LEU A 134 6.48 -22.94 3.35
CA LEU A 134 5.54 -21.87 3.71
C LEU A 134 5.47 -21.68 5.21
N VAL A 135 5.32 -22.77 5.97
CA VAL A 135 5.28 -22.75 7.43
C VAL A 135 6.56 -22.12 8.01
N LEU A 136 7.73 -22.45 7.47
CA LEU A 136 9.04 -21.99 7.96
C LEU A 136 9.50 -20.65 7.39
N ASP A 137 8.66 -19.96 6.60
CA ASP A 137 8.97 -18.64 6.00
C ASP A 137 10.14 -18.63 5.01
N ARG A 138 10.39 -19.75 4.30
CA ARG A 138 11.54 -19.90 3.41
C ARG A 138 11.18 -19.54 1.96
N VAL A 139 11.11 -18.24 1.66
CA VAL A 139 10.69 -17.71 0.34
C VAL A 139 11.54 -18.26 -0.83
N ASP A 140 12.85 -18.39 -0.66
CA ASP A 140 13.74 -18.85 -1.73
C ASP A 140 13.55 -20.35 -2.03
N PHE A 141 13.16 -21.15 -1.05
CA PHE A 141 12.72 -22.54 -1.27
C PHE A 141 11.38 -22.60 -1.99
N VAL A 142 10.44 -21.71 -1.65
CA VAL A 142 9.14 -21.62 -2.37
C VAL A 142 9.37 -21.29 -3.84
N LYS A 143 10.23 -20.31 -4.15
CA LYS A 143 10.64 -19.99 -5.53
C LYS A 143 11.19 -21.22 -6.25
N LEU A 144 12.17 -21.89 -5.65
CA LEU A 144 12.80 -23.07 -6.22
C LEU A 144 11.79 -24.20 -6.48
N LEU A 145 10.82 -24.41 -5.58
CA LEU A 145 9.82 -25.46 -5.73
C LEU A 145 8.79 -25.15 -6.84
N ILE A 146 8.40 -23.89 -7.02
CA ILE A 146 7.54 -23.47 -8.14
C ILE A 146 8.29 -23.62 -9.47
N GLU A 147 9.55 -23.17 -9.53
CA GLU A 147 10.43 -23.34 -10.70
C GLU A 147 10.57 -24.82 -11.13
N ASN A 148 10.57 -25.74 -10.16
CA ASN A 148 10.73 -27.18 -10.40
C ASN A 148 9.40 -27.96 -10.54
N GLY A 149 8.28 -27.27 -10.79
CA GLY A 149 7.04 -27.90 -11.27
C GLY A 149 5.92 -28.10 -10.23
N VAL A 150 5.97 -27.43 -9.07
CA VAL A 150 4.83 -27.39 -8.14
C VAL A 150 3.78 -26.41 -8.64
N SER A 151 2.60 -26.91 -9.05
CA SER A 151 1.48 -26.05 -9.44
C SER A 151 0.66 -25.61 -8.24
N MET A 152 0.51 -24.29 -8.06
CA MET A 152 -0.23 -23.72 -6.93
C MET A 152 -1.73 -24.04 -6.94
N HIS A 153 -2.33 -24.20 -8.14
CA HIS A 153 -3.73 -24.57 -8.29
C HIS A 153 -4.05 -25.96 -7.75
N ARG A 154 -3.13 -26.93 -7.91
CA ARG A 154 -3.27 -28.28 -7.37
C ARG A 154 -2.83 -28.36 -5.91
N PHE A 155 -1.87 -27.52 -5.51
CA PHE A 155 -1.36 -27.50 -4.15
C PHE A 155 -2.40 -26.95 -3.15
N LEU A 156 -3.08 -25.86 -3.46
CA LEU A 156 -3.88 -25.15 -2.46
C LEU A 156 -5.30 -25.72 -2.33
N THR A 157 -5.53 -26.48 -1.26
CA THR A 157 -6.86 -26.96 -0.85
C THR A 157 -7.37 -26.20 0.38
N ILE A 158 -8.69 -26.25 0.62
CA ILE A 158 -9.33 -25.62 1.78
C ILE A 158 -8.68 -26.10 3.10
N SER A 159 -8.38 -27.39 3.24
CA SER A 159 -7.74 -27.96 4.44
C SER A 159 -6.31 -27.43 4.65
N ARG A 160 -5.51 -27.34 3.58
CA ARG A 160 -4.12 -26.84 3.66
C ARG A 160 -4.08 -25.37 4.05
N LEU A 161 -5.00 -24.55 3.53
CA LEU A 161 -5.07 -23.14 3.91
C LEU A 161 -5.45 -22.98 5.39
N GLU A 162 -6.40 -23.77 5.89
CA GLU A 162 -6.76 -23.77 7.32
C GLU A 162 -5.58 -24.21 8.21
N GLU A 163 -4.80 -25.20 7.77
CA GLU A 163 -3.56 -25.62 8.46
C GLU A 163 -2.51 -24.49 8.51
N LEU A 164 -2.31 -23.76 7.41
CA LEU A 164 -1.40 -22.63 7.34
C LEU A 164 -1.80 -21.49 8.30
N TYR A 165 -3.09 -21.19 8.47
CA TYR A 165 -3.55 -20.18 9.43
C TYR A 165 -3.42 -20.61 10.89
N ASN A 166 -3.51 -21.91 11.18
CA ASN A 166 -3.44 -22.47 12.54
C ASN A 166 -2.01 -22.79 13.00
N THR A 167 -1.03 -22.55 12.16
CA THR A 167 0.37 -22.83 12.47
C THR A 167 0.92 -21.82 13.48
N ARG A 168 1.54 -22.32 14.56
CA ARG A 168 2.17 -21.49 15.61
C ARG A 168 3.60 -21.06 15.27
N HIS A 169 4.15 -21.53 14.15
CA HIS A 169 5.50 -21.21 13.70
C HIS A 169 5.43 -19.91 12.89
N GLY A 170 6.33 -18.95 13.17
CA GLY A 170 6.37 -17.65 12.49
C GLY A 170 6.47 -16.46 13.46
N PRO A 171 6.42 -15.22 12.95
CA PRO A 171 6.46 -14.01 13.77
C PRO A 171 5.18 -13.87 14.62
N SER A 172 5.29 -13.15 15.74
CA SER A 172 4.15 -12.85 16.61
C SER A 172 3.06 -12.09 15.83
N ASN A 173 1.84 -12.60 15.86
CA ASN A 173 0.72 -12.07 15.08
C ASN A 173 -0.47 -11.63 15.96
N THR A 174 -1.19 -10.60 15.52
CA THR A 174 -2.40 -10.06 16.13
C THR A 174 -3.68 -10.81 15.73
N LEU A 175 -3.63 -11.73 14.76
CA LEU A 175 -4.80 -12.45 14.22
C LEU A 175 -5.68 -13.10 15.31
N TYR A 176 -5.09 -13.73 16.33
CA TYR A 176 -5.87 -14.36 17.40
C TYR A 176 -6.69 -13.34 18.21
N HIS A 177 -6.13 -12.15 18.44
CA HIS A 177 -6.83 -11.04 19.09
C HIS A 177 -7.97 -10.52 18.20
N LEU A 178 -7.72 -10.37 16.89
CA LEU A 178 -8.74 -9.94 15.93
C LEU A 178 -9.93 -10.91 15.87
N VAL A 179 -9.66 -12.22 15.79
CA VAL A 179 -10.71 -13.26 15.78
C VAL A 179 -11.55 -13.19 17.07
N ARG A 180 -10.90 -13.02 18.23
CA ARG A 180 -11.59 -12.85 19.52
C ARG A 180 -12.54 -11.66 19.50
N ASP A 181 -12.10 -10.53 18.97
CA ASP A 181 -12.87 -9.29 19.02
C ASP A 181 -14.04 -9.29 18.03
N VAL A 182 -13.86 -9.89 16.86
CA VAL A 182 -14.93 -10.09 15.87
C VAL A 182 -16.02 -11.03 16.41
N LYS A 183 -15.63 -12.16 17.02
CA LYS A 183 -16.58 -13.13 17.58
C LYS A 183 -17.39 -12.55 18.75
N LYS A 184 -16.78 -11.66 19.54
CA LYS A 184 -17.46 -10.92 20.62
C LYS A 184 -18.54 -9.96 20.07
N ARG A 185 -18.32 -9.35 18.90
CA ARG A 185 -19.23 -8.35 18.30
C ARG A 185 -20.42 -8.97 17.55
N GLU A 186 -20.31 -10.20 17.07
CA GLU A 186 -21.36 -10.86 16.27
C GLU A 186 -22.47 -11.50 17.12
N TYR A 187 -22.19 -11.92 18.37
CA TYR A 187 -23.17 -12.57 19.27
C TYR A 187 -23.48 -11.71 20.54
N PRO A 188 -24.26 -10.62 20.43
CA PRO A 188 -24.48 -9.67 21.53
C PRO A 188 -25.51 -10.13 22.59
N GLY A 189 -25.93 -11.41 22.61
CA GLY A 189 -27.02 -11.92 23.47
C GLY A 189 -26.58 -12.98 24.50
N PHE A 190 -27.50 -13.82 24.96
CA PHE A 190 -27.27 -14.92 25.95
C PHE A 190 -26.10 -15.88 25.59
N GLY A 191 -25.62 -15.89 24.34
CA GLY A 191 -24.40 -16.59 23.92
C GLY A 191 -23.11 -16.02 24.52
N TRP A 192 -23.08 -14.75 24.90
CA TRP A 192 -21.93 -14.13 25.58
C TRP A 192 -21.68 -14.71 26.98
N ILE A 193 -22.71 -15.30 27.61
CA ILE A 193 -22.63 -15.97 28.91
C ILE A 193 -21.95 -17.34 28.79
N TYR A 194 -22.04 -18.02 27.63
CA TYR A 194 -21.30 -19.25 27.35
C TYR A 194 -19.85 -18.98 26.91
N PHE A 195 -19.58 -17.81 26.31
CA PHE A 195 -18.23 -17.34 25.93
C PHE A 195 -17.58 -16.47 27.01
N LYS A 196 -17.86 -16.76 28.29
CA LYS A 196 -17.30 -16.02 29.44
C LYS A 196 -15.80 -16.27 29.68
N GLY A 197 -15.17 -17.14 28.90
CA GLY A 197 -13.73 -17.33 28.88
C GLY A 197 -13.13 -16.82 27.58
N ASN A 198 -11.87 -16.38 27.61
CA ASN A 198 -11.01 -16.27 26.42
C ASN A 198 -11.29 -17.46 25.48
N LEU A 199 -11.19 -17.25 24.14
CA LEU A 199 -11.13 -18.39 23.21
C LEU A 199 -10.25 -19.48 23.84
N PRO A 200 -10.68 -20.75 23.89
CA PRO A 200 -9.86 -21.82 24.43
C PRO A 200 -8.46 -21.73 23.83
N PRO A 201 -7.37 -21.89 24.61
CA PRO A 201 -6.01 -21.73 24.10
C PRO A 201 -5.69 -22.64 22.90
N ASP A 202 -6.49 -23.68 22.67
CA ASP A 202 -6.39 -24.61 21.54
C ASP A 202 -7.55 -24.47 20.52
N TYR A 203 -8.21 -23.31 20.46
CA TYR A 203 -9.21 -23.03 19.43
C TYR A 203 -8.56 -23.00 18.03
N ARG A 204 -9.06 -23.85 17.13
CA ARG A 204 -8.68 -23.83 15.70
C ARG A 204 -9.51 -22.78 14.97
N ILE A 205 -8.81 -21.86 14.29
CA ILE A 205 -9.38 -20.80 13.48
C ILE A 205 -9.93 -21.42 12.19
N SER A 206 -11.22 -21.18 11.91
CA SER A 206 -11.86 -21.60 10.65
C SER A 206 -11.70 -20.52 9.57
N LEU A 207 -11.81 -20.90 8.29
CA LEU A 207 -11.81 -19.93 7.17
C LEU A 207 -12.99 -18.95 7.22
N ILE A 208 -14.12 -19.36 7.82
CA ILE A 208 -15.25 -18.47 8.03
C ILE A 208 -14.88 -17.39 9.06
N ASP A 209 -14.19 -17.76 10.15
CA ASP A 209 -13.69 -16.79 11.14
C ASP A 209 -12.71 -15.80 10.49
N ILE A 210 -11.82 -16.28 9.61
CA ILE A 210 -10.89 -15.42 8.85
C ILE A 210 -11.65 -14.49 7.90
N GLY A 211 -12.69 -14.98 7.22
CA GLY A 211 -13.53 -14.16 6.36
C GLY A 211 -14.18 -12.99 7.11
N LEU A 212 -14.63 -13.23 8.35
CA LEU A 212 -15.18 -12.17 9.22
C LEU A 212 -14.11 -11.16 9.66
N VAL A 213 -12.88 -11.62 9.91
CA VAL A 213 -11.74 -10.72 10.19
C VAL A 213 -11.41 -9.85 8.98
N ILE A 214 -11.39 -10.42 7.77
CA ILE A 214 -11.16 -9.67 6.53
C ILE A 214 -12.27 -8.63 6.33
N GLU A 215 -13.54 -9.00 6.49
CA GLU A 215 -14.66 -8.05 6.42
C GLU A 215 -14.54 -6.93 7.45
N TYR A 216 -14.08 -7.25 8.66
CA TYR A 216 -13.84 -6.26 9.71
C TYR A 216 -12.70 -5.29 9.34
N LEU A 217 -11.57 -5.80 8.85
CA LEU A 217 -10.39 -5.01 8.50
C LEU A 217 -10.59 -4.16 7.24
N MET A 218 -11.23 -4.72 6.22
CA MET A 218 -11.56 -3.99 4.98
C MET A 218 -12.61 -2.91 5.27
N GLY A 219 -13.62 -3.23 6.08
CA GLY A 219 -14.72 -2.33 6.41
C GLY A 219 -15.64 -2.03 5.22
N GLY A 220 -16.62 -1.14 5.43
CA GLY A 220 -17.59 -0.77 4.40
C GLY A 220 -18.55 -1.91 4.04
N ALA A 221 -19.02 -1.93 2.78
CA ALA A 221 -19.85 -3.00 2.23
C ALA A 221 -19.06 -4.24 1.75
N TYR A 222 -17.76 -4.34 2.07
CA TYR A 222 -16.92 -5.46 1.62
C TYR A 222 -17.44 -6.80 2.13
N ARG A 223 -17.51 -7.79 1.24
CA ARG A 223 -17.98 -9.15 1.49
C ARG A 223 -16.91 -10.15 1.06
N CYS A 224 -16.34 -10.87 2.03
CA CYS A 224 -15.34 -11.89 1.74
C CYS A 224 -16.00 -13.11 1.08
N ASN A 225 -15.29 -13.79 0.18
CA ASN A 225 -15.81 -15.01 -0.47
C ASN A 225 -16.09 -16.13 0.55
N TYR A 226 -15.34 -16.20 1.65
CA TYR A 226 -15.52 -17.21 2.70
C TYR A 226 -16.83 -17.07 3.49
N THR A 227 -17.43 -15.88 3.53
CA THR A 227 -18.68 -15.62 4.26
C THR A 227 -19.92 -15.78 3.38
N ARG A 228 -19.75 -15.91 2.05
CA ARG A 228 -20.85 -16.11 1.11
C ARG A 228 -21.54 -17.46 1.35
N LYS A 229 -22.85 -17.52 1.05
CA LYS A 229 -23.66 -18.74 1.25
C LYS A 229 -23.06 -19.95 0.54
N ARG A 230 -22.61 -19.79 -0.71
CA ARG A 230 -22.01 -20.85 -1.53
C ARG A 230 -20.81 -21.51 -0.82
N PHE A 231 -19.87 -20.71 -0.32
CA PHE A 231 -18.70 -21.22 0.39
C PHE A 231 -19.07 -21.83 1.75
N ARG A 232 -20.00 -21.22 2.49
CA ARG A 232 -20.48 -21.80 3.77
C ARG A 232 -21.10 -23.18 3.58
N THR A 233 -21.93 -23.37 2.55
CA THR A 233 -22.51 -24.69 2.25
C THR A 233 -21.43 -25.70 1.90
N LEU A 234 -20.47 -25.33 1.05
CA LEU A 234 -19.32 -26.18 0.71
C LEU A 234 -18.49 -26.57 1.96
N TYR A 235 -18.11 -25.58 2.77
CA TYR A 235 -17.32 -25.78 3.98
C TYR A 235 -18.03 -26.67 5.00
N HIS A 236 -19.34 -26.46 5.22
CA HIS A 236 -20.13 -27.31 6.10
C HIS A 236 -20.32 -28.73 5.55
N ASN A 237 -20.34 -28.93 4.24
CA ASN A 237 -20.41 -30.28 3.67
C ASN A 237 -19.07 -31.04 3.81
N LEU A 238 -17.94 -30.33 3.78
CA LEU A 238 -16.60 -30.90 3.95
C LEU A 238 -16.23 -31.18 5.41
N PHE A 239 -16.44 -30.20 6.30
CA PHE A 239 -15.99 -30.22 7.70
C PHE A 239 -17.13 -30.27 8.72
N GLY A 240 -18.39 -30.21 8.28
CA GLY A 240 -19.52 -30.39 9.17
C GLY A 240 -19.54 -31.79 9.78
N PRO A 241 -20.23 -31.97 10.92
CA PRO A 241 -20.35 -33.28 11.54
C PRO A 241 -20.99 -34.23 10.53
N LYS A 242 -20.19 -35.15 9.98
CA LYS A 242 -20.69 -36.25 9.15
C LYS A 242 -21.69 -37.03 10.00
N ARG A 243 -22.99 -36.77 9.83
CA ARG A 243 -24.02 -37.64 10.42
C ARG A 243 -23.73 -39.05 9.89
N PRO A 244 -23.41 -40.03 10.76
CA PRO A 244 -23.11 -41.37 10.28
C PRO A 244 -24.34 -41.88 9.52
N LYS A 245 -24.12 -42.33 8.27
CA LYS A 245 -25.15 -42.91 7.39
C LYS A 245 -25.88 -44.10 8.05
N ALA A 246 -25.34 -44.66 9.14
CA ALA A 246 -25.98 -45.67 9.98
C ALA A 246 -27.27 -45.19 10.70
N LEU A 247 -27.43 -43.90 11.00
CA LEU A 247 -28.65 -43.40 11.65
C LEU A 247 -29.84 -43.26 10.68
N LYS A 248 -29.57 -43.19 9.36
CA LYS A 248 -30.61 -43.12 8.31
C LYS A 248 -31.24 -44.49 8.01
N LEU A 249 -30.60 -45.58 8.44
CA LEU A 249 -31.09 -46.96 8.27
C LEU A 249 -31.96 -47.44 9.45
N LEU A 250 -31.96 -46.70 10.57
CA LEU A 250 -32.63 -47.10 11.82
C LEU A 250 -33.96 -46.38 12.09
N GLY A 251 -34.45 -45.55 11.17
CA GLY A 251 -35.84 -45.06 11.21
C GLY A 251 -36.25 -44.32 12.49
N MET A 252 -35.32 -43.63 13.15
CA MET A 252 -35.61 -42.80 14.33
C MET A 252 -35.39 -41.33 13.99
N GLU A 253 -36.45 -40.68 13.53
CA GLU A 253 -36.57 -39.22 13.55
C GLU A 253 -36.97 -38.79 14.97
N ASP A 254 -36.06 -38.17 15.72
CA ASP A 254 -36.44 -37.36 16.88
C ASP A 254 -36.66 -35.91 16.41
N ASP A 255 -37.93 -35.57 16.27
CA ASP A 255 -38.43 -34.22 16.01
C ASP A 255 -38.05 -33.26 17.15
N VAL A 256 -37.06 -32.41 16.92
CA VAL A 256 -36.87 -31.18 17.72
C VAL A 256 -37.78 -30.08 17.13
N PRO A 257 -38.61 -29.38 17.92
CA PRO A 257 -39.74 -28.65 17.38
C PRO A 257 -39.33 -27.43 16.57
N LEU A 258 -39.64 -27.47 15.28
CA LEU A 258 -39.65 -26.32 14.38
C LEU A 258 -40.68 -25.30 14.91
N ARG A 259 -40.21 -24.12 15.32
CA ARG A 259 -41.08 -22.97 15.62
C ARG A 259 -42.01 -22.70 14.43
N ARG A 260 -43.28 -23.06 14.60
CA ARG A 260 -44.39 -22.62 13.74
C ARG A 260 -44.51 -21.09 13.81
N GLY A 261 -44.22 -20.43 12.69
CA GLY A 261 -44.40 -18.99 12.53
C GLY A 261 -44.38 -18.57 11.06
N ARG A 262 -45.57 -18.59 10.44
CA ARG A 262 -45.97 -17.93 9.18
C ARG A 262 -45.34 -18.44 7.87
N LYS A 263 -46.16 -19.14 7.08
CA LYS A 263 -45.92 -19.43 5.66
C LYS A 263 -45.81 -18.12 4.87
N THR A 264 -44.61 -17.72 4.52
CA THR A 264 -44.33 -16.93 3.32
C THR A 264 -43.48 -17.81 2.42
N THR A 265 -43.99 -18.08 1.22
CA THR A 265 -43.38 -18.88 0.15
C THR A 265 -41.93 -18.44 -0.08
N LYS A 266 -40.97 -19.13 0.54
CA LYS A 266 -39.55 -19.02 0.22
C LYS A 266 -39.33 -19.80 -1.07
N LYS A 267 -39.01 -19.08 -2.15
CA LYS A 267 -38.43 -19.62 -3.37
C LYS A 267 -37.26 -20.52 -2.98
N ARG A 268 -37.33 -21.78 -3.41
CA ARG A 268 -36.22 -22.72 -3.43
C ARG A 268 -35.28 -22.17 -4.52
N GLU A 269 -34.36 -21.28 -4.14
CA GLU A 269 -33.16 -21.03 -4.97
C GLU A 269 -32.54 -22.40 -5.18
N GLU A 270 -32.28 -22.76 -6.44
CA GLU A 270 -31.68 -24.03 -6.82
C GLU A 270 -30.48 -24.29 -5.90
N GLU A 271 -30.63 -25.26 -5.01
CA GLU A 271 -29.49 -25.96 -4.43
C GLU A 271 -28.81 -26.59 -5.64
N VAL A 272 -27.83 -25.89 -6.21
CA VAL A 272 -26.87 -26.50 -7.13
C VAL A 272 -26.33 -27.68 -6.36
N ASP A 273 -26.70 -28.89 -6.78
CA ASP A 273 -26.17 -30.13 -6.24
C ASP A 273 -24.68 -30.09 -6.56
N ILE A 274 -23.88 -29.67 -5.57
CA ILE A 274 -22.42 -29.61 -5.69
C ILE A 274 -21.98 -31.07 -5.71
N ASP A 275 -21.59 -31.58 -6.88
CA ASP A 275 -21.12 -32.94 -7.03
C ASP A 275 -19.81 -33.12 -6.23
N LEU A 276 -19.92 -33.73 -5.05
CA LEU A 276 -18.82 -33.87 -4.07
C LEU A 276 -17.67 -34.74 -4.58
N ASP A 277 -17.87 -35.47 -5.69
CA ASP A 277 -16.89 -36.35 -6.30
C ASP A 277 -15.96 -35.61 -7.30
N ASP A 278 -16.18 -34.33 -7.58
CA ASP A 278 -15.28 -33.52 -8.40
C ASP A 278 -14.10 -32.97 -7.55
N PRO A 279 -12.86 -33.46 -7.76
CA PRO A 279 -11.69 -33.01 -7.02
C PRO A 279 -11.40 -31.52 -7.21
N GLU A 280 -11.90 -30.87 -8.26
CA GLU A 280 -11.67 -29.44 -8.53
C GLU A 280 -12.40 -28.51 -7.55
N ILE A 281 -13.47 -28.96 -6.91
CA ILE A 281 -14.30 -28.14 -6.01
C ILE A 281 -13.60 -27.80 -4.68
N ASN A 282 -12.63 -28.63 -4.28
CA ASN A 282 -11.81 -28.40 -3.08
C ASN A 282 -10.65 -27.42 -3.29
N HIS A 283 -10.40 -27.02 -4.54
CA HIS A 283 -9.31 -26.12 -4.90
C HIS A 283 -9.80 -24.69 -5.04
N PHE A 284 -8.92 -23.73 -4.78
CA PHE A 284 -9.23 -22.33 -4.99
C PHE A 284 -9.01 -21.94 -6.45
N PRO A 285 -9.93 -21.17 -7.06
CA PRO A 285 -9.74 -20.66 -8.43
C PRO A 285 -8.50 -19.76 -8.52
N PHE A 286 -8.18 -19.04 -7.44
CA PHE A 286 -7.10 -18.07 -7.40
C PHE A 286 -6.16 -18.31 -6.21
N PRO A 287 -5.26 -19.31 -6.27
CA PRO A 287 -4.46 -19.73 -5.11
C PRO A 287 -3.48 -18.65 -4.61
N PHE A 288 -2.88 -17.88 -5.52
CA PHE A 288 -1.95 -16.80 -5.16
C PHE A 288 -2.63 -15.67 -4.37
N HIS A 289 -3.92 -15.40 -4.63
CA HIS A 289 -4.67 -14.39 -3.88
C HIS A 289 -4.84 -14.80 -2.42
N GLU A 290 -5.24 -16.05 -2.18
CA GLU A 290 -5.47 -16.59 -0.84
C GLU A 290 -4.17 -16.70 -0.04
N LEU A 291 -3.08 -17.14 -0.69
CA LEU A 291 -1.75 -17.21 -0.07
C LEU A 291 -1.17 -15.83 0.23
N MET A 292 -1.39 -14.83 -0.61
CA MET A 292 -0.99 -13.46 -0.33
C MET A 292 -1.73 -12.91 0.89
N VAL A 293 -3.07 -13.07 0.96
CA VAL A 293 -3.86 -12.62 2.12
C VAL A 293 -3.39 -13.31 3.39
N TRP A 294 -3.13 -14.62 3.34
CA TRP A 294 -2.53 -15.36 4.44
C TRP A 294 -1.18 -14.77 4.87
N ALA A 295 -0.27 -14.53 3.93
CA ALA A 295 1.06 -13.97 4.23
C ALA A 295 0.97 -12.57 4.85
N VAL A 296 0.06 -11.72 4.37
CA VAL A 296 -0.21 -10.39 4.95
C VAL A 296 -0.77 -10.50 6.36
N LEU A 297 -1.83 -11.30 6.57
CA LEU A 297 -2.45 -11.49 7.87
C LEU A 297 -1.51 -12.15 8.88
N MET A 298 -0.55 -12.96 8.43
CA MET A 298 0.47 -13.61 9.25
C MET A 298 1.75 -12.79 9.41
N LYS A 299 1.78 -11.54 8.92
CA LYS A 299 2.93 -10.62 9.04
C LYS A 299 4.23 -11.16 8.38
N ARG A 300 4.10 -11.88 7.27
CA ARG A 300 5.21 -12.47 6.48
C ARG A 300 5.48 -11.64 5.23
N GLN A 301 6.16 -10.50 5.40
CA GLN A 301 6.31 -9.50 4.33
C GLN A 301 7.01 -10.02 3.07
N LYS A 302 8.15 -10.71 3.22
CA LYS A 302 8.90 -11.24 2.05
C LYS A 302 8.07 -12.24 1.24
N MET A 303 7.30 -13.08 1.94
CA MET A 303 6.41 -14.06 1.32
C MET A 303 5.22 -13.37 0.64
N ALA A 304 4.64 -12.36 1.27
CA ALA A 304 3.54 -11.58 0.69
C ALA A 304 3.98 -10.84 -0.58
N LEU A 305 5.18 -10.25 -0.59
CA LEU A 305 5.76 -9.63 -1.78
C LEU A 305 5.99 -10.64 -2.90
N PHE A 306 6.43 -11.85 -2.58
CA PHE A 306 6.59 -12.91 -3.57
C PHE A 306 5.25 -13.33 -4.20
N PHE A 307 4.22 -13.59 -3.39
CA PHE A 307 2.90 -13.97 -3.93
C PHE A 307 2.19 -12.86 -4.67
N TRP A 308 2.48 -11.60 -4.33
CA TRP A 308 1.97 -10.46 -5.07
C TRP A 308 2.47 -10.41 -6.53
N GLN A 309 3.72 -10.87 -6.78
CA GLN A 309 4.32 -10.90 -8.11
C GLN A 309 3.66 -11.91 -9.06
N HIS A 310 2.96 -12.89 -8.51
CA HIS A 310 2.41 -14.00 -9.27
C HIS A 310 0.87 -13.98 -9.30
N GLY A 311 0.33 -14.38 -10.46
CA GLY A 311 -1.11 -14.47 -10.73
C GLY A 311 -1.76 -13.13 -11.08
N GLU A 312 -3.05 -13.18 -11.43
CA GLU A 312 -3.82 -12.05 -11.96
C GLU A 312 -4.08 -10.93 -10.94
N GLU A 313 -4.50 -9.74 -11.41
CA GLU A 313 -4.95 -8.61 -10.58
C GLU A 313 -3.89 -8.06 -9.59
N ALA A 314 -2.62 -7.94 -10.02
CA ALA A 314 -1.54 -7.51 -9.14
C ALA A 314 -1.75 -6.10 -8.56
N MET A 315 -2.36 -5.19 -9.31
CA MET A 315 -2.68 -3.85 -8.81
C MET A 315 -3.70 -3.92 -7.66
N ALA A 316 -4.77 -4.72 -7.81
CA ALA A 316 -5.77 -4.90 -6.77
C ALA A 316 -5.18 -5.58 -5.53
N LYS A 317 -4.35 -6.62 -5.72
CA LYS A 317 -3.62 -7.31 -4.65
C LYS A 317 -2.78 -6.35 -3.80
N ALA A 318 -2.01 -5.45 -4.43
CA ALA A 318 -1.21 -4.45 -3.71
C ALA A 318 -2.08 -3.52 -2.87
N LEU A 319 -3.20 -3.05 -3.42
CA LEU A 319 -4.13 -2.15 -2.71
C LEU A 319 -4.81 -2.83 -1.53
N VAL A 320 -5.21 -4.10 -1.68
CA VAL A 320 -5.79 -4.90 -0.59
C VAL A 320 -4.75 -5.15 0.50
N ALA A 321 -3.53 -5.56 0.12
CA ALA A 321 -2.44 -5.75 1.09
C ALA A 321 -2.14 -4.45 1.86
N CYS A 322 -2.07 -3.31 1.16
CA CYS A 322 -1.93 -1.99 1.76
C CYS A 322 -3.07 -1.69 2.77
N LYS A 323 -4.33 -1.94 2.38
CA LYS A 323 -5.50 -1.74 3.25
C LYS A 323 -5.45 -2.61 4.50
N LEU A 324 -5.18 -3.91 4.34
CA LEU A 324 -5.14 -4.87 5.45
C LEU A 324 -4.02 -4.51 6.43
N CYS A 325 -2.79 -4.26 5.94
CA CYS A 325 -1.67 -3.85 6.79
C CYS A 325 -2.00 -2.58 7.59
N LYS A 326 -2.59 -1.57 6.95
CA LYS A 326 -2.95 -0.31 7.60
C LYS A 326 -4.09 -0.45 8.63
N ALA A 327 -5.09 -1.29 8.34
CA ALA A 327 -6.17 -1.57 9.26
C ALA A 327 -5.67 -2.36 10.49
N MET A 328 -4.80 -3.34 10.27
CA MET A 328 -4.15 -4.08 11.36
C MET A 328 -3.24 -3.18 12.20
N ALA A 329 -2.51 -2.25 11.57
CA ALA A 329 -1.69 -1.28 12.29
C ALA A 329 -2.53 -0.38 13.22
N HIS A 330 -3.70 0.08 12.73
CA HIS A 330 -4.63 0.87 13.52
C HIS A 330 -5.18 0.09 14.73
N GLU A 331 -5.65 -1.13 14.53
CA GLU A 331 -6.18 -1.97 15.61
C GLU A 331 -5.07 -2.39 16.61
N ALA A 332 -3.83 -2.58 16.14
CA ALA A 332 -2.69 -2.82 17.01
C ALA A 332 -2.38 -1.61 17.92
N SER A 333 -2.50 -0.39 17.38
CA SER A 333 -2.29 0.85 18.14
C SER A 333 -3.38 1.13 19.19
N GLU A 334 -4.63 0.75 18.93
CA GLU A 334 -5.73 0.96 19.89
C GLU A 334 -5.70 0.00 21.08
N ASN A 335 -5.03 -1.16 20.93
CA ASN A 335 -5.00 -2.20 21.96
C ASN A 335 -3.79 -2.11 22.91
N ASP A 336 -2.99 -1.02 22.85
CA ASP A 336 -1.78 -0.75 23.68
C ASP A 336 -0.73 -1.88 23.70
N MET A 337 -0.84 -2.89 22.82
CA MET A 337 -0.11 -4.15 23.03
C MET A 337 1.33 -4.13 22.53
N VAL A 338 1.68 -3.42 21.44
CA VAL A 338 3.08 -3.21 20.98
C VAL A 338 3.14 -2.10 19.90
N ASP A 339 3.66 -0.92 20.22
CA ASP A 339 3.84 0.17 19.24
C ASP A 339 4.72 -0.25 18.04
N ASP A 340 5.75 -1.07 18.28
CA ASP A 340 6.67 -1.55 17.24
C ASP A 340 5.95 -2.35 16.14
N ILE A 341 4.96 -3.19 16.49
CA ILE A 341 4.18 -3.96 15.51
C ILE A 341 3.35 -3.03 14.63
N SER A 342 2.77 -1.97 15.21
CA SER A 342 1.99 -0.99 14.46
C SER A 342 2.86 -0.19 13.47
N GLN A 343 4.09 0.15 13.86
CA GLN A 343 5.05 0.85 13.00
C GLN A 343 5.51 -0.03 11.84
N GLU A 344 5.85 -1.30 12.12
CA GLU A 344 6.26 -2.26 11.11
C GLU A 344 5.13 -2.55 10.10
N LEU A 345 3.89 -2.73 10.57
CA LEU A 345 2.73 -2.90 9.69
C LEU A 345 2.46 -1.64 8.86
N ASN A 346 2.64 -0.45 9.43
CA ASN A 346 2.55 0.80 8.66
C ASN A 346 3.64 0.89 7.60
N HIS A 347 4.87 0.46 7.89
CA HIS A 347 5.95 0.39 6.90
C HIS A 347 5.60 -0.58 5.77
N ASN A 348 5.19 -1.82 6.10
CA ASN A 348 4.74 -2.81 5.12
C ASN A 348 3.58 -2.28 4.26
N SER A 349 2.65 -1.51 4.85
CA SER A 349 1.55 -0.90 4.10
C SER A 349 2.02 0.16 3.10
N ARG A 350 3.09 0.90 3.41
CA ARG A 350 3.68 1.91 2.52
C ARG A 350 4.39 1.23 1.34
N ASP A 351 5.08 0.12 1.58
CA ASP A 351 5.74 -0.65 0.52
C ASP A 351 4.71 -1.13 -0.53
N PHE A 352 3.62 -1.78 -0.09
CA PHE A 352 2.55 -2.19 -1.01
C PHE A 352 1.86 -1.01 -1.68
N GLY A 353 1.66 0.10 -0.96
CA GLY A 353 1.10 1.32 -1.51
C GLY A 353 1.97 1.94 -2.61
N GLN A 354 3.28 1.92 -2.44
CA GLN A 354 4.25 2.38 -3.41
C GLN A 354 4.28 1.47 -4.64
N LEU A 355 4.27 0.14 -4.45
CA LEU A 355 4.18 -0.82 -5.56
C LEU A 355 2.92 -0.58 -6.42
N ALA A 356 1.77 -0.31 -5.80
CA ALA A 356 0.55 0.01 -6.53
C ALA A 356 0.67 1.31 -7.36
N VAL A 357 1.35 2.33 -6.85
CA VAL A 357 1.57 3.60 -7.58
C VAL A 357 2.57 3.41 -8.71
N GLU A 358 3.64 2.65 -8.51
CA GLU A 358 4.64 2.38 -9.54
C GLU A 358 4.06 1.55 -10.69
N LEU A 359 3.23 0.52 -10.39
CA LEU A 359 2.49 -0.21 -11.42
C LEU A 359 1.50 0.69 -12.18
N LEU A 360 0.83 1.61 -11.46
CA LEU A 360 -0.08 2.55 -12.11
C LEU A 360 0.67 3.52 -13.03
N ASP A 361 1.85 4.00 -12.63
CA ASP A 361 2.71 4.85 -13.46
C ASP A 361 3.18 4.10 -14.71
N GLN A 362 3.55 2.81 -14.59
CA GLN A 362 3.92 1.99 -15.74
C GLN A 362 2.76 1.74 -16.70
N SER A 363 1.61 1.31 -16.17
CA SER A 363 0.42 1.10 -17.00
C SER A 363 0.02 2.39 -17.74
N TYR A 364 0.12 3.54 -17.07
CA TYR A 364 -0.17 4.84 -17.69
C TYR A 364 0.83 5.23 -18.79
N LYS A 365 2.12 4.90 -18.62
CA LYS A 365 3.15 5.14 -19.65
C LYS A 365 2.95 4.26 -20.89
N GLN A 366 2.46 3.03 -20.72
CA GLN A 366 2.22 2.11 -21.83
C GLN A 366 0.95 2.48 -22.61
N ASP A 367 -0.21 2.57 -21.95
CA ASP A 367 -1.48 2.94 -22.57
C ASP A 367 -2.41 3.66 -21.58
N GLU A 368 -2.69 4.93 -21.85
CA GLU A 368 -3.54 5.76 -20.99
C GLU A 368 -4.99 5.23 -20.90
N GLN A 369 -5.55 4.70 -22.00
CA GLN A 369 -6.95 4.28 -22.05
C GLN A 369 -7.15 2.92 -21.38
N LEU A 370 -6.25 1.97 -21.61
CA LEU A 370 -6.28 0.67 -20.92
C LEU A 370 -6.01 0.83 -19.42
N ALA A 371 -5.09 1.71 -19.02
CA ALA A 371 -4.86 2.03 -17.62
C ALA A 371 -6.12 2.61 -16.93
N MET A 372 -6.88 3.46 -17.62
CA MET A 372 -8.15 3.96 -17.10
C MET A 372 -9.21 2.86 -16.96
N LYS A 373 -9.28 1.89 -17.88
CA LYS A 373 -10.16 0.72 -17.76
C LYS A 373 -9.75 -0.20 -16.60
N LEU A 374 -8.44 -0.38 -16.39
CA LEU A 374 -7.88 -1.16 -15.27
C LEU A 374 -8.32 -0.60 -13.90
N LEU A 375 -8.59 0.71 -13.81
CA LEU A 375 -9.06 1.33 -12.56
C LEU A 375 -10.57 1.15 -12.29
N THR A 376 -11.39 0.92 -13.33
CA THR A 376 -12.87 0.95 -13.25
C THR A 376 -13.55 -0.38 -13.45
N TYR A 377 -12.84 -1.43 -13.90
CA TYR A 377 -13.42 -2.75 -14.04
C TYR A 377 -13.81 -3.36 -12.68
N GLU A 378 -14.79 -4.26 -12.72
CA GLU A 378 -15.31 -4.95 -11.54
C GLU A 378 -14.45 -6.17 -11.18
N LEU A 379 -13.87 -6.13 -9.98
CA LEU A 379 -13.12 -7.25 -9.42
C LEU A 379 -14.10 -8.25 -8.81
N LYS A 380 -14.43 -9.32 -9.55
CA LYS A 380 -15.35 -10.38 -9.08
C LYS A 380 -14.86 -11.04 -7.78
N ASN A 381 -13.54 -11.13 -7.61
CA ASN A 381 -12.90 -11.74 -6.44
C ASN A 381 -12.94 -10.85 -5.19
N TRP A 382 -12.82 -9.53 -5.37
CA TRP A 382 -12.73 -8.54 -4.29
C TRP A 382 -14.07 -7.86 -4.02
N SER A 383 -15.09 -8.66 -3.72
CA SER A 383 -16.45 -8.19 -3.41
C SER A 383 -17.10 -7.27 -4.46
N ASN A 384 -16.78 -7.47 -5.74
CA ASN A 384 -17.32 -6.67 -6.84
C ASN A 384 -16.99 -5.17 -6.70
N ALA A 385 -15.84 -4.86 -6.07
CA ALA A 385 -15.31 -3.50 -5.95
C ALA A 385 -14.43 -3.15 -7.16
N THR A 386 -14.21 -1.86 -7.40
CA THR A 386 -13.21 -1.41 -8.39
C THR A 386 -11.86 -1.16 -7.73
N CYS A 387 -10.77 -1.25 -8.50
CA CYS A 387 -9.42 -0.87 -8.03
C CYS A 387 -9.41 0.53 -7.40
N LEU A 388 -10.10 1.49 -8.03
CA LEU A 388 -10.20 2.84 -7.52
C LEU A 388 -10.94 2.92 -6.17
N GLN A 389 -12.01 2.14 -5.97
CA GLN A 389 -12.72 2.07 -4.70
C GLN A 389 -11.83 1.45 -3.59
N LEU A 390 -11.06 0.41 -3.91
CA LEU A 390 -10.11 -0.21 -2.97
C LEU A 390 -9.03 0.78 -2.51
N ALA A 391 -8.47 1.57 -3.43
CA ALA A 391 -7.48 2.62 -3.10
C ALA A 391 -8.06 3.69 -2.14
N VAL A 392 -9.33 4.05 -2.31
CA VAL A 392 -10.02 5.00 -1.44
C VAL A 392 -10.34 4.37 -0.08
N ALA A 393 -10.75 3.10 -0.05
CA ALA A 393 -10.94 2.35 1.19
C ALA A 393 -9.64 2.24 2.01
N ALA A 394 -8.49 2.11 1.34
CA ALA A 394 -7.14 2.14 1.92
C ALA A 394 -6.70 3.55 2.39
N LYS A 395 -7.44 4.60 2.01
CA LYS A 395 -7.04 6.01 2.18
C LYS A 395 -5.65 6.25 1.59
N HIS A 396 -5.36 5.69 0.42
CA HIS A 396 -4.06 5.79 -0.24
C HIS A 396 -4.00 7.04 -1.13
N ARG A 397 -3.47 8.14 -0.58
CA ARG A 397 -3.55 9.47 -1.21
C ARG A 397 -2.73 9.58 -2.48
N ASP A 398 -1.55 8.98 -2.53
CA ASP A 398 -0.62 9.11 -3.67
C ASP A 398 -1.19 8.45 -4.94
N PHE A 399 -1.83 7.29 -4.80
CA PHE A 399 -2.49 6.60 -5.92
C PHE A 399 -3.66 7.40 -6.51
N ILE A 400 -4.47 8.04 -5.66
CA ILE A 400 -5.56 8.91 -6.14
C ILE A 400 -5.03 10.23 -6.70
N ALA A 401 -3.90 10.72 -6.18
CA ALA A 401 -3.26 11.94 -6.65
C ALA A 401 -2.51 11.78 -7.98
N HIS A 402 -2.26 10.54 -8.40
CA HIS A 402 -1.64 10.15 -9.67
C HIS A 402 -2.40 10.72 -10.88
N THR A 403 -1.67 10.98 -11.97
CA THR A 403 -2.21 11.63 -13.17
C THR A 403 -3.32 10.79 -13.83
N CYS A 404 -3.13 9.47 -13.96
CA CYS A 404 -4.13 8.55 -14.51
C CYS A 404 -5.47 8.64 -13.75
N SER A 405 -5.43 8.50 -12.42
CA SER A 405 -6.61 8.63 -11.55
C SER A 405 -7.29 10.00 -11.67
N GLN A 406 -6.51 11.09 -11.75
CA GLN A 406 -7.06 12.44 -11.89
C GLN A 406 -7.63 12.72 -13.29
N MET A 407 -7.09 12.12 -14.34
CA MET A 407 -7.65 12.18 -15.70
C MET A 407 -8.98 11.45 -15.75
N LEU A 408 -9.03 10.21 -15.25
CA LEU A 408 -10.27 9.44 -15.12
C LEU A 408 -11.34 10.22 -14.35
N LEU A 409 -10.99 10.80 -13.20
CA LEU A 409 -11.91 11.64 -12.41
C LEU A 409 -12.34 12.91 -13.14
N THR A 410 -11.49 13.47 -13.99
CA THR A 410 -11.87 14.61 -14.84
C THR A 410 -12.87 14.18 -15.89
N ASP A 411 -12.66 13.04 -16.53
CA ASP A 411 -13.59 12.51 -17.52
C ASP A 411 -14.93 12.12 -16.91
N MET A 412 -14.92 11.51 -15.73
CA MET A 412 -16.11 11.25 -14.93
C MET A 412 -16.88 12.54 -14.58
N TRP A 413 -16.17 13.59 -14.17
CA TRP A 413 -16.77 14.87 -13.83
C TRP A 413 -17.45 15.52 -15.02
N MET A 414 -16.83 15.45 -16.20
CA MET A 414 -17.38 15.95 -17.46
C MET A 414 -18.51 15.07 -18.00
N GLY A 415 -18.55 13.78 -17.61
CA GLY A 415 -19.50 12.80 -18.13
C GLY A 415 -19.35 12.64 -19.63
N ARG A 416 -20.48 12.68 -20.36
CA ARG A 416 -20.50 12.57 -21.83
C ARG A 416 -20.23 13.90 -22.56
N LEU A 417 -19.96 14.99 -21.85
CA LEU A 417 -19.71 16.29 -22.49
C LEU A 417 -18.25 16.42 -22.92
N ARG A 418 -18.01 16.87 -24.15
CA ARG A 418 -16.68 17.23 -24.64
C ARG A 418 -16.50 18.75 -24.50
N MET A 419 -15.93 19.21 -23.39
CA MET A 419 -15.63 20.64 -23.21
C MET A 419 -14.19 20.86 -22.77
N ARG A 420 -13.42 21.55 -23.62
CA ARG A 420 -11.99 21.83 -23.37
C ARG A 420 -11.72 23.24 -22.83
N LYS A 421 -12.59 24.22 -23.13
CA LYS A 421 -12.45 25.64 -22.71
C LYS A 421 -13.80 26.24 -22.31
N ASN A 422 -13.78 27.08 -21.27
CA ASN A 422 -14.97 27.76 -20.70
C ASN A 422 -16.12 26.81 -20.35
N SER A 423 -15.81 25.62 -19.81
CA SER A 423 -16.79 24.59 -19.50
C SER A 423 -17.88 25.08 -18.53
N GLY A 424 -17.49 25.79 -17.46
CA GLY A 424 -18.44 26.33 -16.48
C GLY A 424 -19.48 27.27 -17.09
N LEU A 425 -19.04 28.27 -17.87
CA LEU A 425 -19.95 29.23 -18.51
C LEU A 425 -20.87 28.57 -19.53
N LYS A 426 -20.35 27.63 -20.34
CA LYS A 426 -21.17 26.89 -21.32
C LYS A 426 -22.20 26.01 -20.63
N VAL A 427 -21.85 25.36 -19.51
CA VAL A 427 -22.79 24.57 -18.70
C VAL A 427 -23.85 25.46 -18.07
N ILE A 428 -23.47 26.59 -17.47
CA ILE A 428 -24.42 27.55 -16.87
C ILE A 428 -25.39 28.07 -17.94
N LEU A 429 -24.89 28.41 -19.13
CA LEU A 429 -25.74 28.82 -20.25
C LEU A 429 -26.69 27.68 -20.68
N GLY A 430 -26.21 26.43 -20.71
CA GLY A 430 -27.02 25.23 -20.96
C GLY A 430 -28.15 25.01 -19.95
N ILE A 431 -27.89 25.31 -18.67
CA ILE A 431 -28.88 25.21 -17.59
C ILE A 431 -29.92 26.33 -17.68
N LEU A 432 -29.50 27.57 -17.91
CA LEU A 432 -30.39 28.74 -17.98
C LEU A 432 -31.20 28.77 -19.28
N LEU A 433 -30.61 28.31 -20.39
CA LEU A 433 -31.20 28.29 -21.72
C LEU A 433 -31.12 26.88 -22.32
N PRO A 434 -32.12 26.01 -22.05
CA PRO A 434 -32.15 24.63 -22.54
C PRO A 434 -31.92 24.44 -24.07
N PRO A 435 -32.34 25.35 -24.97
CA PRO A 435 -32.03 25.21 -26.40
C PRO A 435 -30.53 25.20 -26.73
N SER A 436 -29.69 25.82 -25.89
CA SER A 436 -28.23 25.87 -26.11
C SER A 436 -27.54 24.52 -25.92
N ILE A 437 -28.21 23.53 -25.31
CA ILE A 437 -27.71 22.16 -25.12
C ILE A 437 -27.46 21.47 -26.47
N LEU A 438 -28.23 21.80 -27.51
CA LEU A 438 -28.10 21.22 -28.85
C LEU A 438 -26.79 21.61 -29.55
N SER A 439 -26.20 22.74 -29.15
CA SER A 439 -24.94 23.26 -29.70
C SER A 439 -23.70 22.69 -28.97
N LEU A 440 -23.90 21.91 -27.91
CA LEU A 440 -22.81 21.30 -27.16
C LEU A 440 -22.32 20.03 -27.84
N GLU A 441 -20.99 19.87 -27.88
CA GLU A 441 -20.33 18.66 -28.35
C GLU A 441 -20.40 17.56 -27.28
N PHE A 442 -20.89 16.39 -27.68
CA PHE A 442 -20.93 15.18 -26.86
C PHE A 442 -19.83 14.21 -27.33
N LYS A 443 -19.23 13.48 -26.40
CA LYS A 443 -18.29 12.39 -26.71
C LYS A 443 -19.04 11.23 -27.37
N ASN A 444 -18.45 10.62 -28.40
CA ASN A 444 -19.04 9.43 -29.03
C ASN A 444 -18.81 8.18 -28.17
N LYS A 445 -19.52 7.09 -28.47
CA LYS A 445 -19.37 5.81 -27.73
C LYS A 445 -17.93 5.29 -27.76
N ASP A 446 -17.25 5.46 -28.89
CA ASP A 446 -15.87 4.99 -29.11
C ASP A 446 -14.83 5.82 -28.33
N ASP A 447 -15.17 7.05 -27.94
CA ASP A 447 -14.30 7.94 -27.15
C ASP A 447 -14.38 7.66 -25.63
N MET A 448 -15.29 6.78 -25.19
CA MET A 448 -15.57 6.48 -23.77
C MET A 448 -15.62 4.97 -23.46
N PRO A 449 -14.61 4.17 -23.85
CA PRO A 449 -14.66 2.72 -23.68
C PRO A 449 -14.51 2.25 -22.22
N TYR A 450 -14.30 3.19 -21.27
CA TYR A 450 -14.18 2.94 -19.84
C TYR A 450 -15.44 3.34 -19.03
N MET A 451 -16.50 3.87 -19.68
CA MET A 451 -17.76 4.22 -19.02
C MET A 451 -18.78 3.08 -19.07
N SER A 452 -19.39 2.79 -17.91
CA SER A 452 -20.34 1.68 -17.69
C SER A 452 -21.42 1.52 -18.77
N GLN A 453 -21.53 0.29 -19.29
CA GLN A 453 -22.57 -0.19 -20.20
C GLN A 453 -23.96 -0.31 -19.53
N ALA A 454 -24.04 -0.18 -18.20
CA ALA A 454 -25.27 -0.40 -17.42
C ALA A 454 -26.41 0.58 -17.71
N ASN A 455 -26.10 1.81 -18.14
CA ASN A 455 -27.13 2.79 -18.54
C ASN A 455 -27.83 2.40 -19.87
N GLU A 456 -27.32 1.41 -20.61
CA GLU A 456 -27.89 1.02 -21.92
C GLU A 456 -28.90 -0.13 -21.82
N ILE A 457 -28.72 -1.09 -20.91
CA ILE A 457 -29.63 -2.26 -20.78
C ILE A 457 -31.04 -1.82 -20.38
N HIS A 458 -31.15 -0.86 -19.46
CA HIS A 458 -32.44 -0.37 -18.97
C HIS A 458 -33.23 0.47 -20.01
N LEU A 459 -32.58 0.91 -21.09
CA LEU A 459 -33.20 1.69 -22.16
C LEU A 459 -33.47 0.86 -23.43
N GLN A 460 -32.68 -0.20 -23.67
CA GLN A 460 -32.93 -1.14 -24.78
C GLN A 460 -34.18 -2.00 -24.55
N GLU A 461 -34.50 -2.36 -23.31
CA GLU A 461 -35.76 -3.08 -22.99
C GLU A 461 -37.04 -2.25 -23.25
N LYS A 462 -36.92 -0.96 -23.59
CA LYS A 462 -38.07 -0.07 -23.82
C LYS A 462 -38.32 0.28 -25.29
N GLU A 463 -37.48 -0.17 -26.21
CA GLU A 463 -37.80 -0.12 -27.64
C GLU A 463 -38.57 -1.41 -27.98
N PRO A 464 -39.85 -1.35 -28.38
CA PRO A 464 -40.48 -2.49 -29.02
C PRO A 464 -39.73 -2.74 -30.33
N GLU A 465 -39.09 -3.90 -30.45
CA GLU A 465 -38.61 -4.41 -31.73
C GLU A 465 -39.79 -4.42 -32.71
N GLU A 466 -39.77 -3.52 -33.70
CA GLU A 466 -40.63 -3.67 -34.87
C GLU A 466 -40.20 -4.95 -35.59
N PRO A 467 -41.12 -5.89 -35.88
CA PRO A 467 -40.75 -7.12 -36.54
C PRO A 467 -40.27 -6.81 -37.97
N GLU A 468 -39.05 -7.22 -38.27
CA GLU A 468 -38.50 -7.26 -39.63
C GLU A 468 -39.49 -7.98 -40.55
N LYS A 469 -40.02 -7.24 -41.54
CA LYS A 469 -40.81 -7.85 -42.62
C LYS A 469 -39.85 -8.61 -43.54
N PRO A 470 -40.13 -9.88 -43.87
CA PRO A 470 -39.30 -10.62 -44.79
C PRO A 470 -39.49 -10.07 -46.21
N VAL A 471 -38.37 -9.95 -46.91
CA VAL A 471 -38.28 -9.60 -48.34
C VAL A 471 -39.17 -10.54 -49.15
N LYS A 472 -40.15 -9.97 -49.87
CA LYS A 472 -40.80 -10.61 -51.01
C LYS A 472 -40.42 -9.84 -52.26
N GLU A 473 -39.60 -10.47 -53.08
CA GLU A 473 -39.40 -10.14 -54.48
C GLU A 473 -40.75 -10.27 -55.22
N LYS A 474 -41.11 -9.24 -56.00
CA LYS A 474 -41.86 -9.35 -57.26
C LYS A 474 -41.95 -8.01 -57.99
N GLU A 475 -41.29 -7.99 -59.15
CA GLU A 475 -41.73 -7.51 -60.47
C GLU A 475 -42.46 -6.16 -60.61
N GLU A 476 -41.76 -5.28 -61.36
CA GLU A 476 -42.18 -4.55 -62.57
C GLU A 476 -43.31 -3.51 -62.59
N GLU A 477 -43.06 -2.53 -63.46
CA GLU A 477 -43.94 -1.59 -64.17
C GLU A 477 -44.13 -0.14 -63.64
N ASP A 478 -43.55 0.75 -64.46
CA ASP A 478 -44.05 2.03 -64.97
C ASP A 478 -43.80 3.33 -64.17
N MET A 479 -42.94 4.22 -64.71
CA MET A 479 -43.24 5.30 -65.69
C MET A 479 -43.91 6.48 -64.94
N GLU A 480 -43.42 7.72 -64.89
CA GLU A 480 -42.75 8.56 -65.88
C GLU A 480 -42.24 9.86 -65.20
N LEU A 481 -41.49 10.64 -65.98
CA LEU A 481 -41.48 12.11 -66.02
C LEU A 481 -40.20 12.86 -65.57
N THR A 482 -39.24 12.82 -66.50
CA THR A 482 -38.62 14.01 -67.13
C THR A 482 -37.61 14.86 -66.34
N ALA A 483 -36.35 14.59 -66.70
CA ALA A 483 -35.23 15.50 -66.91
C ALA A 483 -35.49 17.02 -66.95
N MET A 484 -34.58 17.80 -66.34
CA MET A 484 -33.74 18.76 -67.09
C MET A 484 -32.76 19.53 -66.18
N LEU A 485 -31.61 19.89 -66.78
CA LEU A 485 -30.50 20.75 -66.32
C LEU A 485 -29.43 20.02 -65.48
N GLY A 486 -28.20 19.74 -65.93
CA GLY A 486 -27.49 20.08 -67.16
C GLY A 486 -25.98 20.21 -66.88
N ARG A 487 -25.16 19.53 -67.71
CA ARG A 487 -23.69 19.70 -67.92
C ARG A 487 -22.76 19.38 -66.73
N GLY A 488 -21.60 18.75 -66.89
CA GLY A 488 -20.86 18.31 -68.07
C GLY A 488 -19.42 17.94 -67.66
N ASN A 489 -18.91 16.85 -68.24
CA ASN A 489 -17.55 16.27 -68.31
C ASN A 489 -16.34 16.99 -67.69
N GLY A 490 -15.38 16.18 -67.18
CA GLY A 490 -13.96 16.54 -67.16
C GLY A 490 -13.07 15.68 -66.26
N GLU A 491 -12.60 14.56 -66.80
CA GLU A 491 -11.52 13.64 -66.39
C GLU A 491 -10.43 14.14 -65.40
N SER A 492 -10.06 13.31 -64.41
CA SER A 492 -8.71 12.72 -64.34
C SER A 492 -8.58 11.56 -63.32
N SER A 493 -8.25 10.39 -63.88
CA SER A 493 -7.24 9.41 -63.43
C SER A 493 -7.10 8.99 -61.94
N ARG A 494 -7.56 7.75 -61.69
CA ARG A 494 -6.84 6.60 -61.10
C ARG A 494 -6.03 6.73 -59.78
N LYS A 495 -6.46 5.83 -58.87
CA LYS A 495 -5.72 5.08 -57.85
C LYS A 495 -5.46 5.75 -56.50
N LYS A 496 -6.31 5.40 -55.53
CA LYS A 496 -5.91 4.70 -54.30
C LYS A 496 -7.14 4.01 -53.71
N GLU A 497 -7.16 2.69 -53.78
CA GLU A 497 -7.94 1.85 -52.87
C GLU A 497 -7.24 1.97 -51.51
N GLU A 498 -7.79 2.80 -50.63
CA GLU A 498 -7.60 2.67 -49.19
C GLU A 498 -8.99 2.44 -48.61
N GLU A 499 -9.13 1.36 -47.86
CA GLU A 499 -10.34 0.92 -47.17
C GLU A 499 -10.87 2.03 -46.26
N GLU A 500 -11.79 2.86 -46.77
CA GLU A 500 -12.71 3.58 -45.89
C GLU A 500 -13.72 2.57 -45.35
N VAL A 501 -13.38 1.94 -44.22
CA VAL A 501 -14.37 1.42 -43.29
C VAL A 501 -15.20 2.62 -42.85
N GLN A 502 -16.31 2.79 -43.55
CA GLN A 502 -17.30 3.84 -43.33
C GLN A 502 -17.95 3.59 -41.96
N THR A 503 -17.32 4.08 -40.89
CA THR A 503 -17.90 4.15 -39.54
C THR A 503 -19.18 4.96 -39.63
N ARG A 504 -20.33 4.28 -39.65
CA ARG A 504 -21.65 4.89 -39.48
C ARG A 504 -21.69 5.56 -38.11
N HIS A 505 -21.37 6.85 -38.05
CA HIS A 505 -21.64 7.71 -36.91
C HIS A 505 -23.16 7.71 -36.63
N ARG A 506 -23.60 6.91 -35.65
CA ARG A 506 -24.98 6.95 -35.14
C ARG A 506 -25.19 8.30 -34.43
N LEU A 507 -25.89 9.23 -35.08
CA LEU A 507 -26.32 10.49 -34.46
C LEU A 507 -27.23 10.20 -33.25
N ILE A 508 -26.85 10.69 -32.08
CA ILE A 508 -27.60 10.53 -30.83
C ILE A 508 -28.92 11.33 -30.90
N PRO A 509 -30.08 10.74 -30.55
CA PRO A 509 -31.36 11.45 -30.58
C PRO A 509 -31.41 12.61 -29.57
N VAL A 510 -32.13 13.68 -29.93
CA VAL A 510 -32.20 14.94 -29.14
C VAL A 510 -32.64 14.73 -27.69
N GLY A 511 -33.66 13.89 -27.46
CA GLY A 511 -34.12 13.58 -26.09
C GLY A 511 -33.05 12.90 -25.24
N ARG A 512 -32.23 12.05 -25.85
CA ARG A 512 -31.10 11.39 -25.18
C ARG A 512 -29.98 12.38 -24.86
N LYS A 513 -29.69 13.33 -25.74
CA LYS A 513 -28.71 14.41 -25.47
C LYS A 513 -29.09 15.24 -24.24
N ILE A 514 -30.38 15.57 -24.09
CA ILE A 514 -30.88 16.33 -22.93
C ILE A 514 -30.74 15.50 -21.64
N TYR A 515 -31.11 14.22 -21.67
CA TYR A 515 -30.96 13.32 -20.54
C TYR A 515 -29.49 13.14 -20.13
N GLU A 516 -28.59 12.93 -21.09
CA GLU A 516 -27.16 12.77 -20.84
C GLU A 516 -26.51 14.06 -20.33
N PHE A 517 -26.98 15.23 -20.78
CA PHE A 517 -26.54 16.52 -20.26
C PHE A 517 -26.87 16.68 -18.78
N TYR A 518 -28.13 16.47 -18.39
CA TYR A 518 -28.56 16.66 -17.00
C TYR A 518 -28.02 15.61 -16.03
N ASN A 519 -27.65 14.41 -16.51
CA ASN A 519 -27.01 13.40 -15.68
C ASN A 519 -25.52 13.64 -15.42
N ALA A 520 -24.88 14.55 -16.17
CA ALA A 520 -23.46 14.82 -15.97
C ALA A 520 -23.19 15.49 -14.61
N PRO A 521 -22.17 15.03 -13.84
CA PRO A 521 -21.88 15.59 -12.52
C PRO A 521 -21.60 17.09 -12.52
N ILE A 522 -20.89 17.61 -13.53
CA ILE A 522 -20.63 19.05 -13.68
C ILE A 522 -21.93 19.87 -13.81
N VAL A 523 -22.93 19.34 -14.52
CA VAL A 523 -24.22 20.02 -14.71
C VAL A 523 -25.00 20.00 -13.39
N LYS A 524 -25.05 18.85 -12.71
CA LYS A 524 -25.64 18.74 -11.37
C LYS A 524 -24.99 19.73 -10.40
N PHE A 525 -23.67 19.82 -10.35
CA PHE A 525 -22.96 20.76 -9.49
C PHE A 525 -23.37 22.21 -9.72
N TRP A 526 -23.33 22.70 -10.97
CA TRP A 526 -23.72 24.07 -11.27
C TRP A 526 -25.21 24.32 -11.03
N PHE A 527 -26.06 23.33 -11.28
CA PHE A 527 -27.50 23.47 -11.05
C PHE A 527 -27.83 23.56 -9.55
N TYR A 528 -27.21 22.74 -8.71
CA TYR A 528 -27.30 22.84 -7.26
C TYR A 528 -26.70 24.15 -6.73
N THR A 529 -25.58 24.60 -7.30
CA THR A 529 -24.93 25.86 -6.90
C THR A 529 -25.80 27.07 -7.22
N LEU A 530 -26.39 27.14 -8.41
CA LEU A 530 -27.31 28.22 -8.79
C LEU A 530 -28.58 28.22 -7.92
N ALA A 531 -29.15 27.04 -7.65
CA ALA A 531 -30.28 26.91 -6.74
C ALA A 531 -29.92 27.35 -5.30
N TYR A 532 -28.71 27.03 -4.83
CA TYR A 532 -28.21 27.44 -3.52
C TYR A 532 -28.01 28.95 -3.40
N ILE A 533 -27.44 29.58 -4.43
CA ILE A 533 -27.31 31.05 -4.49
C ILE A 533 -28.69 31.71 -4.47
N GLY A 534 -29.65 31.19 -5.24
CA GLY A 534 -31.05 31.65 -5.20
C GLY A 534 -31.69 31.49 -3.83
N TYR A 535 -31.47 30.36 -3.16
CA TYR A 535 -31.90 30.11 -1.78
C TYR A 535 -31.31 31.15 -0.81
N LEU A 536 -30.02 31.44 -0.87
CA LEU A 536 -29.38 32.43 -0.01
C LEU A 536 -29.91 33.84 -0.27
N MET A 537 -30.16 34.22 -1.53
CA MET A 537 -30.76 35.50 -1.86
C MET A 537 -32.17 35.63 -1.26
N LEU A 538 -33.00 34.60 -1.39
CA LEU A 538 -34.34 34.56 -0.79
C LEU A 538 -34.29 34.59 0.74
N PHE A 539 -33.36 33.85 1.35
CA PHE A 539 -33.23 33.81 2.80
C PHE A 539 -32.73 35.15 3.38
N ASN A 540 -31.78 35.81 2.71
CA ASN A 540 -31.38 37.18 3.04
C ASN A 540 -32.55 38.15 2.98
N TYR A 541 -33.37 38.07 1.92
CA TYR A 541 -34.56 38.89 1.80
C TYR A 541 -35.51 38.69 2.99
N ILE A 542 -35.76 37.43 3.39
CA ILE A 542 -36.64 37.09 4.52
C ILE A 542 -36.10 37.60 5.86
N VAL A 543 -34.78 37.51 6.08
CA VAL A 543 -34.15 37.93 7.36
C VAL A 543 -34.09 39.46 7.49
N LEU A 544 -33.84 40.18 6.39
CA LEU A 544 -33.68 41.64 6.39
C LEU A 544 -35.01 42.40 6.31
N VAL A 545 -35.97 41.89 5.54
CA VAL A 545 -37.29 42.52 5.38
C VAL A 545 -38.19 42.19 6.58
N LYS A 546 -39.20 43.04 6.83
CA LYS A 546 -40.16 42.84 7.91
C LYS A 546 -40.87 41.48 7.76
N MET A 547 -40.76 40.65 8.79
CA MET A 547 -41.47 39.37 8.90
C MET A 547 -42.91 39.59 9.38
N ASP A 548 -43.87 39.18 8.56
CA ASP A 548 -45.30 39.19 8.90
C ASP A 548 -45.69 37.98 9.77
N ARG A 549 -46.91 38.03 10.35
CA ARG A 549 -47.42 36.97 11.26
C ARG A 549 -47.57 35.63 10.56
N TRP A 550 -47.93 35.63 9.29
CA TRP A 550 -48.05 34.43 8.46
C TRP A 550 -46.86 34.34 7.50
N PRO A 551 -46.34 33.14 7.22
CA PRO A 551 -45.21 32.99 6.31
C PRO A 551 -45.55 33.52 4.93
N SER A 552 -44.68 34.36 4.38
CA SER A 552 -44.84 34.87 3.01
C SER A 552 -44.60 33.74 1.99
N THR A 553 -44.97 33.97 0.73
CA THR A 553 -44.73 32.98 -0.34
C THR A 553 -43.25 32.65 -0.50
N GLN A 554 -42.36 33.64 -0.35
CA GLN A 554 -40.90 33.45 -0.38
C GLN A 554 -40.42 32.62 0.81
N GLU A 555 -41.01 32.82 1.99
CA GLU A 555 -40.68 32.05 3.17
C GLU A 555 -41.08 30.59 3.03
N TRP A 556 -42.25 30.31 2.45
CA TRP A 556 -42.65 28.94 2.12
C TRP A 556 -41.68 28.25 1.16
N ILE A 557 -41.10 28.99 0.20
CA ILE A 557 -40.08 28.44 -0.71
C ILE A 557 -38.81 28.06 0.07
N VAL A 558 -38.35 28.92 0.99
CA VAL A 558 -37.18 28.64 1.84
C VAL A 558 -37.45 27.48 2.80
N ILE A 559 -38.61 27.44 3.46
CA ILE A 559 -39.01 26.32 4.32
C ILE A 559 -39.04 25.02 3.52
N SER A 560 -39.62 25.04 2.32
CA SER A 560 -39.62 23.88 1.42
C SER A 560 -38.20 23.47 1.03
N TYR A 561 -37.30 24.42 0.79
CA TYR A 561 -35.90 24.13 0.47
C TYR A 561 -35.21 23.40 1.64
N ILE A 562 -35.33 23.91 2.86
CA ILE A 562 -34.71 23.29 4.04
C ILE A 562 -35.32 21.92 4.35
N PHE A 563 -36.64 21.80 4.25
CA PHE A 563 -37.33 20.54 4.48
C PHE A 563 -36.89 19.46 3.49
N THR A 564 -36.79 19.80 2.20
CA THR A 564 -36.34 18.88 1.16
C THR A 564 -34.86 18.53 1.27
N LEU A 565 -34.03 19.48 1.67
CA LEU A 565 -32.64 19.22 2.02
C LEU A 565 -32.52 18.25 3.21
N GLY A 566 -33.37 18.39 4.22
CA GLY A 566 -33.44 17.47 5.36
C GLY A 566 -33.84 16.04 4.94
N ILE A 567 -34.78 15.89 4.00
CA ILE A 567 -35.14 14.59 3.43
C ILE A 567 -33.96 13.99 2.66
N GLU A 568 -33.24 14.77 1.86
CA GLU A 568 -32.06 14.27 1.13
C GLU A 568 -30.96 13.83 2.10
N LYS A 569 -30.70 14.58 3.17
CA LYS A 569 -29.76 14.16 4.23
C LYS A 569 -30.22 12.89 4.94
N MET A 570 -31.51 12.73 5.17
CA MET A 570 -32.06 11.49 5.72
C MET A 570 -31.88 10.30 4.75
N ARG A 571 -32.05 10.53 3.44
CA ARG A 571 -31.77 9.52 2.40
C ARG A 571 -30.29 9.13 2.38
N GLU A 572 -29.36 10.10 2.41
CA GLU A 572 -27.91 9.86 2.46
C GLU A 572 -27.57 8.94 3.65
N ILE A 573 -28.14 9.20 4.85
CA ILE A 573 -27.94 8.34 6.03
C ILE A 573 -28.50 6.93 5.78
N LEU A 574 -29.70 6.80 5.21
CA LEU A 574 -30.35 5.50 4.97
C LEU A 574 -29.65 4.66 3.90
N MET A 575 -29.10 5.30 2.85
CA MET A 575 -28.40 4.63 1.74
C MET A 575 -26.93 4.33 2.04
N SER A 576 -26.36 4.86 3.13
CA SER A 576 -24.99 4.54 3.51
C SER A 576 -24.74 3.04 3.72
N GLU A 577 -23.51 2.61 3.42
CA GLU A 577 -23.06 1.21 3.30
C GLU A 577 -23.33 0.27 4.50
N PRO A 578 -23.17 0.66 5.78
CA PRO A 578 -23.16 -0.33 6.87
C PRO A 578 -24.58 -0.75 7.28
N GLY A 579 -24.92 -2.04 7.29
CA GLY A 579 -26.30 -2.50 7.53
C GLY A 579 -27.00 -2.05 8.84
N LYS A 580 -26.25 -1.68 9.89
CA LYS A 580 -26.80 -1.25 11.20
C LYS A 580 -26.97 0.27 11.27
N LEU A 581 -28.18 0.77 11.58
CA LEU A 581 -28.52 2.20 11.64
C LEU A 581 -27.60 3.05 12.54
N LEU A 582 -27.25 2.55 13.73
CA LEU A 582 -26.35 3.26 14.65
C LEU A 582 -24.95 3.46 14.06
N GLN A 583 -24.46 2.47 13.31
CA GLN A 583 -23.16 2.55 12.64
C GLN A 583 -23.23 3.49 11.44
N LYS A 584 -24.35 3.49 10.68
CA LYS A 584 -24.61 4.47 9.60
C LYS A 584 -24.49 5.90 10.11
N VAL A 585 -25.21 6.23 11.19
CA VAL A 585 -25.20 7.58 11.77
C VAL A 585 -23.82 7.94 12.31
N LYS A 586 -23.13 7.01 12.98
CA LYS A 586 -21.77 7.26 13.49
C LYS A 586 -20.79 7.61 12.36
N VAL A 587 -20.80 6.86 11.25
CA VAL A 587 -19.93 7.12 10.10
C VAL A 587 -20.28 8.45 9.45
N TRP A 588 -21.56 8.75 9.28
CA TRP A 588 -22.02 10.01 8.68
C TRP A 588 -21.60 11.25 9.52
N LEU A 589 -21.65 11.15 10.85
CA LEU A 589 -21.24 12.22 11.77
C LEU A 589 -19.72 12.44 11.85
N GLN A 590 -18.89 11.55 11.30
CA GLN A 590 -17.44 11.78 11.26
C GLN A 590 -17.04 12.88 10.27
N GLU A 591 -17.91 13.22 9.32
CA GLU A 591 -17.65 14.27 8.34
C GLU A 591 -18.09 15.63 8.88
N TYR A 592 -17.16 16.58 8.98
CA TYR A 592 -17.40 17.91 9.57
C TYR A 592 -18.59 18.65 8.94
N TRP A 593 -18.72 18.60 7.61
CA TRP A 593 -19.79 19.26 6.87
C TRP A 593 -21.18 18.70 7.17
N ASN A 594 -21.27 17.39 7.44
CA ASN A 594 -22.52 16.74 7.79
C ASN A 594 -22.99 17.17 9.19
N VAL A 595 -22.05 17.31 10.13
CA VAL A 595 -22.35 17.84 11.48
C VAL A 595 -22.85 19.28 11.39
N THR A 596 -22.22 20.13 10.58
CA THR A 596 -22.69 21.52 10.40
C THR A 596 -24.08 21.60 9.77
N ASP A 597 -24.36 20.76 8.78
CA ASP A 597 -25.69 20.69 8.14
C ASP A 597 -26.77 20.24 9.13
N LEU A 598 -26.47 19.23 9.96
CA LEU A 598 -27.39 18.75 10.99
C LEU A 598 -27.72 19.86 12.00
N ILE A 599 -26.70 20.58 12.48
CA ILE A 599 -26.88 21.71 13.40
C ILE A 599 -27.72 22.82 12.73
N ALA A 600 -27.42 23.14 11.47
CA ALA A 600 -28.15 24.17 10.72
C ALA A 600 -29.63 23.83 10.54
N ILE A 601 -29.95 22.58 10.18
CA ILE A 601 -31.32 22.10 9.99
C ILE A 601 -32.07 22.06 11.33
N LEU A 602 -31.42 21.58 12.41
CA LEU A 602 -32.02 21.56 13.74
C LEU A 602 -32.33 22.97 14.25
N LEU A 603 -31.39 23.91 14.16
CA LEU A 603 -31.61 25.30 14.55
C LEU A 603 -32.71 25.97 13.72
N PHE A 604 -32.78 25.69 12.41
CA PHE A 604 -33.86 26.19 11.56
C PHE A 604 -35.22 25.62 11.99
N SER A 605 -35.30 24.32 12.29
CA SER A 605 -36.54 23.68 12.73
C SER A 605 -37.03 24.24 14.08
N VAL A 606 -36.13 24.46 15.04
CA VAL A 606 -36.46 25.10 16.32
C VAL A 606 -36.94 26.54 16.11
N GLY A 607 -36.22 27.30 15.27
CA GLY A 607 -36.63 28.65 14.89
C GLY A 607 -38.02 28.69 14.25
N MET A 608 -38.35 27.71 13.40
CA MET A 608 -39.64 27.62 12.71
C MET A 608 -40.77 27.34 13.70
N VAL A 609 -40.57 26.39 14.63
CA VAL A 609 -41.55 26.05 15.67
C VAL A 609 -41.83 27.26 16.57
N LEU A 610 -40.78 27.96 17.01
CA LEU A 610 -40.91 29.17 17.85
C LEU A 610 -41.55 30.34 17.09
N ARG A 611 -41.31 30.42 15.77
CA ARG A 611 -41.91 31.44 14.92
C ARG A 611 -43.43 31.29 14.78
N LEU A 612 -43.94 30.06 14.78
CA LEU A 612 -45.38 29.76 14.70
C LEU A 612 -46.14 30.07 16.00
N GLN A 613 -45.44 30.37 17.10
CA GLN A 613 -46.03 30.70 18.39
C GLN A 613 -46.34 32.21 18.54
N ASP A 614 -47.11 32.55 19.58
CA ASP A 614 -47.44 33.93 19.91
C ASP A 614 -46.28 34.67 20.62
N LEU A 615 -46.38 35.99 20.78
CA LEU A 615 -45.39 36.82 21.47
C LEU A 615 -45.25 36.35 22.94
N PRO A 616 -44.03 36.23 23.52
CA PRO A 616 -42.71 36.71 23.09
C PRO A 616 -41.86 35.72 22.27
N LEU A 617 -42.23 34.43 22.19
CA LEU A 617 -41.41 33.37 21.56
C LEU A 617 -41.13 33.63 20.06
N ARG A 618 -41.99 34.43 19.40
CA ARG A 618 -41.79 34.90 18.03
C ARG A 618 -40.53 35.77 17.84
N SER A 619 -40.19 36.65 18.79
CA SER A 619 -38.97 37.45 18.66
C SER A 619 -37.73 36.56 18.73
N ASP A 620 -37.78 35.55 19.58
CA ASP A 620 -36.70 34.59 19.75
C ASP A 620 -36.54 33.73 18.50
N GLY A 621 -37.66 33.28 17.89
CA GLY A 621 -37.67 32.61 16.59
C GLY A 621 -37.01 33.43 15.47
N ARG A 622 -37.26 34.76 15.42
CA ARG A 622 -36.59 35.66 14.48
C ARG A 622 -35.09 35.75 14.73
N VAL A 623 -34.66 35.89 15.98
CA VAL A 623 -33.22 35.93 16.34
C VAL A 623 -32.54 34.63 15.92
N ILE A 624 -33.19 33.49 16.13
CA ILE A 624 -32.69 32.19 15.69
C ILE A 624 -32.54 32.16 14.16
N TYR A 625 -33.49 32.69 13.38
CA TYR A 625 -33.35 32.81 11.92
C TYR A 625 -32.15 33.70 11.52
N CYS A 626 -31.96 34.83 12.20
CA CYS A 626 -30.83 35.74 11.96
C CYS A 626 -29.47 35.10 12.27
N VAL A 627 -29.39 34.22 13.26
CA VAL A 627 -28.16 33.46 13.56
C VAL A 627 -28.01 32.28 12.60
N ASN A 628 -29.13 31.65 12.21
CA ASN A 628 -29.12 30.47 11.35
C ASN A 628 -28.52 30.75 9.96
N ILE A 629 -28.66 31.97 9.42
CA ILE A 629 -28.05 32.35 8.14
C ILE A 629 -26.53 32.22 8.12
N ILE A 630 -25.86 32.38 9.26
CA ILE A 630 -24.40 32.24 9.37
C ILE A 630 -23.98 30.82 8.97
N TYR A 631 -24.71 29.79 9.39
CA TYR A 631 -24.41 28.40 9.03
C TYR A 631 -24.55 28.14 7.53
N TRP A 632 -25.57 28.72 6.89
CA TRP A 632 -25.73 28.62 5.43
C TRP A 632 -24.63 29.39 4.67
N TYR A 633 -24.08 30.47 5.22
CA TYR A 633 -22.89 31.10 4.65
C TYR A 633 -21.63 30.26 4.81
N ILE A 634 -21.42 29.64 5.98
CA ILE A 634 -20.29 28.72 6.20
C ILE A 634 -20.37 27.54 5.22
N ARG A 635 -21.57 27.01 4.97
CA ARG A 635 -21.81 25.95 3.99
C ARG A 635 -21.39 26.30 2.55
N LEU A 636 -21.29 27.59 2.21
CA LEU A 636 -20.81 28.05 0.92
C LEU A 636 -19.32 27.69 0.71
N LEU A 637 -18.53 27.62 1.79
CA LEU A 637 -17.12 27.19 1.73
C LEU A 637 -16.97 25.75 1.21
N ASP A 638 -17.94 24.87 1.46
CA ASP A 638 -17.94 23.50 0.91
C ASP A 638 -18.05 23.51 -0.63
N ILE A 639 -18.89 24.41 -1.17
CA ILE A 639 -19.04 24.61 -2.63
C ILE A 639 -17.75 25.19 -3.23
N PHE A 640 -17.11 26.15 -2.56
CA PHE A 640 -15.81 26.68 -2.99
C PHE A 640 -14.68 25.66 -2.86
N GLY A 641 -14.83 24.68 -1.97
CA GLY A 641 -13.96 23.52 -1.80
C GLY A 641 -13.71 22.73 -3.10
N VAL A 642 -14.68 22.75 -4.01
CA VAL A 642 -14.63 22.03 -5.29
C VAL A 642 -13.63 22.63 -6.27
N ASN A 643 -13.32 23.93 -6.16
CA ASN A 643 -12.43 24.59 -7.10
C ASN A 643 -10.97 24.18 -6.86
N LYS A 644 -10.22 23.92 -7.94
CA LYS A 644 -8.79 23.57 -7.91
C LYS A 644 -7.93 24.58 -7.14
N TYR A 645 -8.28 25.85 -7.19
CA TYR A 645 -7.52 26.92 -6.54
C TYR A 645 -7.98 27.19 -5.11
N LEU A 646 -9.29 27.28 -4.87
CA LEU A 646 -9.84 27.62 -3.54
C LEU A 646 -9.92 26.41 -2.59
N GLY A 647 -10.06 25.20 -3.13
CA GLY A 647 -10.22 23.99 -2.33
C GLY A 647 -9.07 23.72 -1.36
N PRO A 648 -7.80 23.74 -1.82
CA PRO A 648 -6.66 23.62 -0.90
C PRO A 648 -6.68 24.66 0.22
N TYR A 649 -7.08 25.91 -0.03
CA TYR A 649 -7.15 26.95 1.00
C TYR A 649 -8.22 26.66 2.06
N VAL A 650 -9.42 26.20 1.68
CA VAL A 650 -10.46 25.81 2.65
C VAL A 650 -9.96 24.67 3.55
N MET A 651 -9.25 23.70 2.96
CA MET A 651 -8.64 22.60 3.71
C MET A 651 -7.49 23.06 4.62
N MET A 652 -6.70 24.05 4.20
CA MET A 652 -5.66 24.66 5.03
C MET A 652 -6.26 25.35 6.24
N ILE A 653 -7.30 26.17 6.06
CA ILE A 653 -8.00 26.86 7.15
C ILE A 653 -8.50 25.84 8.18
N GLY A 654 -9.18 24.79 7.74
CA GLY A 654 -9.74 23.78 8.65
C GLY A 654 -8.68 23.05 9.49
N LYS A 655 -7.54 22.69 8.88
CA LYS A 655 -6.44 22.01 9.61
C LYS A 655 -5.72 22.95 10.58
N MET A 656 -5.41 24.17 10.15
CA MET A 656 -4.71 25.15 10.98
C MET A 656 -5.52 25.56 12.22
N MET A 657 -6.86 25.48 12.17
CA MET A 657 -7.72 25.77 13.32
C MET A 657 -7.54 24.78 14.49
N ILE A 658 -7.23 23.51 14.21
CA ILE A 658 -7.03 22.49 15.27
C ILE A 658 -5.76 22.80 16.05
N ASP A 659 -4.68 23.14 15.35
CA ASP A 659 -3.40 23.49 15.95
C ASP A 659 -3.48 24.82 16.72
N MET A 660 -4.24 25.80 16.19
CA MET A 660 -4.52 27.08 16.85
C MET A 660 -5.22 26.90 18.21
N MET A 661 -6.11 25.92 18.33
CA MET A 661 -6.96 25.78 19.51
C MET A 661 -6.14 25.61 20.80
N TYR A 662 -5.02 24.87 20.76
CA TYR A 662 -4.10 24.73 21.90
C TYR A 662 -3.51 26.08 22.34
N PHE A 663 -3.17 26.92 21.38
CA PHE A 663 -2.63 28.25 21.65
C PHE A 663 -3.69 29.20 22.21
N VAL A 664 -4.91 29.14 21.70
CA VAL A 664 -6.05 29.93 22.21
C VAL A 664 -6.32 29.62 23.68
N ILE A 665 -6.11 28.38 24.13
CA ILE A 665 -6.22 28.01 25.55
C ILE A 665 -5.18 28.76 26.39
N ILE A 666 -3.92 28.84 25.93
CA ILE A 666 -2.86 29.59 26.63
C ILE A 666 -3.21 31.09 26.70
N MET A 667 -3.70 31.65 25.58
CA MET A 667 -4.15 33.04 25.52
C MET A 667 -5.31 33.31 26.48
N LEU A 668 -6.26 32.36 26.62
CA LEU A 668 -7.39 32.46 27.54
C LEU A 668 -6.93 32.52 29.00
N VAL A 669 -5.88 31.78 29.38
CA VAL A 669 -5.32 31.81 30.75
C VAL A 669 -4.76 33.20 31.07
N VAL A 670 -4.02 33.82 30.15
CA VAL A 670 -3.45 35.17 30.33
C VAL A 670 -4.55 36.24 30.31
N LEU A 671 -5.56 36.07 29.47
CA LEU A 671 -6.72 36.96 29.42
C LEU A 671 -7.49 36.93 30.74
N MET A 672 -7.74 35.73 31.28
CA MET A 672 -8.49 35.52 32.53
C MET A 672 -7.78 36.10 33.74
N SER A 673 -6.45 35.91 33.84
CA SER A 673 -5.68 36.42 34.98
C SER A 673 -5.73 37.95 35.06
N PHE A 674 -5.56 38.63 33.92
CA PHE A 674 -5.69 40.07 33.84
C PHE A 674 -7.13 40.56 34.04
N GLY A 675 -8.10 39.90 33.39
CA GLY A 675 -9.51 40.29 33.45
C GLY A 675 -10.10 40.26 34.85
N VAL A 676 -9.79 39.22 35.62
CA VAL A 676 -10.24 39.10 37.03
C VAL A 676 -9.57 40.16 37.89
N ALA A 677 -8.24 40.35 37.77
CA ALA A 677 -7.50 41.35 38.54
C ALA A 677 -8.02 42.77 38.27
N ARG A 678 -8.23 43.12 36.99
CA ARG A 678 -8.78 44.41 36.58
C ARG A 678 -10.18 44.64 37.16
N GLN A 679 -11.09 43.67 37.02
CA GLN A 679 -12.48 43.82 37.49
C GLN A 679 -12.54 43.95 39.01
N ALA A 680 -11.74 43.17 39.74
CA ALA A 680 -11.68 43.23 41.20
C ALA A 680 -11.17 44.57 41.74
N ILE A 681 -10.15 45.18 41.09
CA ILE A 681 -9.59 46.47 41.52
C ILE A 681 -10.51 47.63 41.14
N LEU A 682 -11.08 47.63 39.94
CA LEU A 682 -11.95 48.71 39.47
C LEU A 682 -13.35 48.66 40.08
N PHE A 683 -13.89 47.49 40.42
CA PHE A 683 -15.26 47.32 40.92
C PHE A 683 -15.31 46.40 42.15
N PRO A 684 -14.88 46.86 43.33
CA PRO A 684 -14.73 46.01 44.53
C PRO A 684 -16.05 45.53 45.16
N ASN A 685 -17.18 46.18 44.85
CA ASN A 685 -18.48 45.93 45.50
C ASN A 685 -19.59 45.58 44.49
N GLU A 686 -19.33 44.64 43.57
CA GLU A 686 -20.37 44.11 42.66
C GLU A 686 -21.05 42.87 43.24
N GLU A 687 -22.38 42.79 43.11
CA GLU A 687 -23.16 41.61 43.44
C GLU A 687 -22.95 40.49 42.41
N PRO A 688 -23.04 39.20 42.83
CA PRO A 688 -22.85 38.08 41.91
C PRO A 688 -23.89 38.12 40.79
N SER A 689 -23.42 38.41 39.57
CA SER A 689 -24.26 38.53 38.38
C SER A 689 -23.54 38.06 37.12
N TRP A 690 -24.30 37.63 36.11
CA TRP A 690 -23.75 37.28 34.78
C TRP A 690 -23.06 38.45 34.06
N LYS A 691 -23.33 39.68 34.49
CA LYS A 691 -22.66 40.89 33.99
C LYS A 691 -21.20 40.93 34.42
N LEU A 692 -20.90 40.52 35.65
CA LEU A 692 -19.53 40.41 36.16
C LEU A 692 -18.71 39.44 35.30
N ALA A 693 -19.26 38.26 35.00
CA ALA A 693 -18.62 37.29 34.12
C ALA A 693 -18.35 37.89 32.73
N LYS A 694 -19.34 38.55 32.10
CA LYS A 694 -19.16 39.23 30.81
C LYS A 694 -18.03 40.27 30.86
N ASN A 695 -18.00 41.10 31.90
CA ASN A 695 -17.04 42.21 32.02
C ASN A 695 -15.59 41.73 32.21
N ILE A 696 -15.39 40.60 32.88
CA ILE A 696 -14.07 39.96 33.07
C ILE A 696 -13.45 39.59 31.71
N PHE A 697 -14.25 39.05 30.77
CA PHE A 697 -13.73 38.63 29.47
C PHE A 697 -13.74 39.74 28.41
N TYR A 698 -14.79 40.56 28.38
CA TYR A 698 -15.07 41.43 27.23
C TYR A 698 -13.99 42.48 26.99
N MET A 699 -13.62 43.26 28.02
CA MET A 699 -12.64 44.35 27.85
C MET A 699 -11.23 43.82 27.52
N PRO A 700 -10.66 42.86 28.29
CA PRO A 700 -9.36 42.27 27.97
C PRO A 700 -9.27 41.63 26.59
N TYR A 701 -10.37 41.03 26.10
CA TYR A 701 -10.41 40.42 24.78
C TYR A 701 -10.21 41.44 23.66
N TRP A 702 -10.93 42.56 23.68
CA TRP A 702 -10.79 43.62 22.68
C TRP A 702 -9.42 44.30 22.70
N MET A 703 -8.77 44.34 23.86
CA MET A 703 -7.40 44.85 24.01
C MET A 703 -6.36 44.05 23.22
N ILE A 704 -6.58 42.74 22.99
CA ILE A 704 -5.70 41.92 22.14
C ILE A 704 -5.74 42.40 20.68
N TYR A 705 -6.91 42.86 20.22
CA TYR A 705 -7.11 43.36 18.86
C TYR A 705 -6.75 44.84 18.69
N GLY A 706 -6.23 45.50 19.74
CA GLY A 706 -5.74 46.87 19.69
C GLY A 706 -6.66 47.93 20.31
N GLU A 707 -7.84 47.56 20.81
CA GLU A 707 -8.73 48.49 21.51
C GLU A 707 -8.34 48.62 22.99
N VAL A 708 -7.56 49.65 23.32
CA VAL A 708 -7.02 49.82 24.69
C VAL A 708 -8.00 50.53 25.64
N PHE A 709 -9.14 51.05 25.14
CA PHE A 709 -10.11 51.84 25.91
C PHE A 709 -9.45 53.00 26.67
N ALA A 710 -8.73 53.87 25.95
CA ALA A 710 -7.88 54.92 26.51
C ALA A 710 -8.58 55.79 27.56
N ASP A 711 -9.83 56.15 27.31
CA ASP A 711 -10.64 57.00 28.20
C ASP A 711 -10.98 56.35 29.56
N GLN A 712 -10.80 55.04 29.69
CA GLN A 712 -11.15 54.26 30.90
C GLN A 712 -9.93 53.80 31.71
N ILE A 713 -8.71 54.08 31.25
CA ILE A 713 -7.46 53.65 31.91
C ILE A 713 -7.25 54.40 33.23
N ASP A 714 -7.45 55.72 33.21
CA ASP A 714 -7.34 56.60 34.37
C ASP A 714 -8.34 57.75 34.26
N PRO A 715 -9.65 57.49 34.49
CA PRO A 715 -10.66 58.54 34.42
C PRO A 715 -10.44 59.55 35.55
N PRO A 716 -10.61 60.86 35.30
CA PRO A 716 -10.44 61.87 36.33
C PRO A 716 -11.40 61.59 37.50
N CYS A 717 -10.84 61.47 38.70
CA CYS A 717 -11.56 61.20 39.94
C CYS A 717 -11.14 62.21 41.02
N GLY A 718 -12.02 62.50 41.98
CA GLY A 718 -11.71 63.42 43.08
C GLY A 718 -12.66 64.63 43.15
N GLN A 719 -12.11 65.82 43.37
CA GLN A 719 -12.93 67.03 43.58
C GLN A 719 -13.57 67.51 42.29
N ASN A 720 -14.81 68.02 42.40
CA ASN A 720 -15.61 68.47 41.27
C ASN A 720 -14.88 69.54 40.45
N GLU A 721 -14.79 69.34 39.14
CA GLU A 721 -14.21 70.33 38.22
C GLU A 721 -15.33 71.23 37.65
N THR A 722 -15.10 72.55 37.69
CA THR A 722 -15.93 73.55 36.99
C THR A 722 -15.35 73.80 35.60
N ARG A 723 -16.09 73.44 34.55
CA ARG A 723 -15.72 73.79 33.15
C ARG A 723 -15.98 75.28 32.90
N GLU A 724 -15.33 75.86 31.88
CA GLU A 724 -15.46 77.28 31.47
C GLU A 724 -16.91 77.76 31.26
N ASP A 725 -17.87 76.84 31.04
CA ASP A 725 -19.31 77.10 30.93
C ASP A 725 -20.05 77.25 32.28
N GLY A 726 -19.33 77.29 33.41
CA GLY A 726 -19.91 77.47 34.76
C GLY A 726 -20.68 76.25 35.30
N LYS A 727 -20.67 75.11 34.60
CA LYS A 727 -21.28 73.85 35.07
C LYS A 727 -20.29 73.03 35.91
N ILE A 728 -20.69 72.70 37.13
CA ILE A 728 -19.96 71.82 38.06
C ILE A 728 -20.21 70.36 37.64
N ILE A 729 -19.16 69.63 37.27
CA ILE A 729 -19.25 68.19 37.01
C ILE A 729 -18.89 67.48 38.31
N GLN A 730 -19.81 66.67 38.85
CA GLN A 730 -19.53 65.83 40.01
C GLN A 730 -18.69 64.62 39.60
N LEU A 731 -17.43 64.59 40.02
CA LEU A 731 -16.53 63.47 39.74
C LEU A 731 -16.74 62.34 40.77
N PRO A 732 -16.66 61.07 40.36
CA PRO A 732 -16.79 59.94 41.27
C PRO A 732 -15.60 59.87 42.26
N PRO A 733 -15.80 59.29 43.46
CA PRO A 733 -14.73 59.12 44.43
C PRO A 733 -13.61 58.21 43.90
N CYS A 734 -12.36 58.62 44.09
CA CYS A 734 -11.19 57.83 43.67
C CYS A 734 -11.15 56.47 44.37
N LYS A 735 -10.93 55.41 43.59
CA LYS A 735 -10.87 54.03 44.08
C LYS A 735 -9.45 53.66 44.48
N THR A 736 -9.30 53.03 45.65
CA THR A 736 -7.99 52.61 46.16
C THR A 736 -7.39 51.52 45.27
N GLY A 737 -6.14 51.71 44.82
CA GLY A 737 -5.42 50.74 43.97
C GLY A 737 -5.66 50.87 42.47
N ALA A 738 -6.49 51.81 42.01
CA ALA A 738 -6.75 52.02 40.58
C ALA A 738 -5.47 52.29 39.75
N TRP A 739 -4.46 52.94 40.34
CA TRP A 739 -3.15 53.20 39.73
C TRP A 739 -2.35 51.94 39.35
N ILE A 740 -2.67 50.78 39.95
CA ILE A 740 -2.02 49.50 39.64
C ILE A 740 -2.53 48.94 38.30
N VAL A 741 -3.79 49.24 37.94
CA VAL A 741 -4.44 48.68 36.75
C VAL A 741 -3.72 49.10 35.46
N PRO A 742 -3.33 50.37 35.23
CA PRO A 742 -2.50 50.76 34.09
C PRO A 742 -1.17 50.01 34.01
N ALA A 743 -0.52 49.74 35.14
CA ALA A 743 0.75 49.01 35.18
C ALA A 743 0.59 47.54 34.80
N ILE A 744 -0.42 46.85 35.36
CA ILE A 744 -0.74 45.46 34.99
C ILE A 744 -1.21 45.40 33.54
N MET A 745 -1.98 46.38 33.07
CA MET A 745 -2.42 46.46 31.67
C MET A 745 -1.24 46.61 30.70
N ALA A 746 -0.25 47.45 31.02
CA ALA A 746 0.96 47.57 30.19
C ALA A 746 1.73 46.24 30.11
N CYS A 747 1.85 45.52 31.23
CA CYS A 747 2.45 44.18 31.27
C CYS A 747 1.64 43.17 30.45
N TYR A 748 0.30 43.19 30.59
CA TYR A 748 -0.61 42.35 29.81
C TYR A 748 -0.47 42.59 28.31
N LEU A 749 -0.46 43.85 27.85
CA LEU A 749 -0.31 44.18 26.42
C LEU A 749 1.05 43.73 25.87
N LEU A 750 2.13 43.84 26.65
CA LEU A 750 3.44 43.32 26.25
C LEU A 750 3.39 41.79 26.06
N VAL A 751 2.86 41.07 27.04
CA VAL A 751 2.79 39.61 26.97
C VAL A 751 1.81 39.15 25.87
N ALA A 752 0.62 39.72 25.81
CA ALA A 752 -0.41 39.32 24.86
C ALA A 752 -0.02 39.70 23.42
N ASN A 753 0.29 40.98 23.16
CA ASN A 753 0.43 41.47 21.79
C ASN A 753 1.86 41.27 21.24
N ILE A 754 2.89 41.44 22.05
CA ILE A 754 4.29 41.32 21.58
C ILE A 754 4.77 39.87 21.62
N LEU A 755 4.42 39.12 22.67
CA LEU A 755 4.88 37.73 22.79
C LEU A 755 3.87 36.75 22.19
N LEU A 756 2.65 36.69 22.71
CA LEU A 756 1.70 35.63 22.35
C LEU A 756 1.19 35.75 20.91
N VAL A 757 0.72 36.91 20.48
CA VAL A 757 0.21 37.08 19.09
C VAL A 757 1.31 36.83 18.05
N ASN A 758 2.54 37.30 18.28
CA ASN A 758 3.65 37.06 17.35
C ASN A 758 4.07 35.58 17.32
N LEU A 759 4.07 34.89 18.46
CA LEU A 759 4.32 33.45 18.50
C LEU A 759 3.23 32.68 17.75
N LEU A 760 1.96 33.09 17.88
CA LEU A 760 0.85 32.51 17.12
C LEU A 760 1.05 32.67 15.61
N ILE A 761 1.47 33.87 15.16
CA ILE A 761 1.80 34.12 13.75
C ILE A 761 2.93 33.20 13.28
N ALA A 762 3.98 33.00 14.09
CA ALA A 762 5.09 32.12 13.75
C ALA A 762 4.65 30.65 13.61
N VAL A 763 3.85 30.14 14.55
CA VAL A 763 3.28 28.78 14.50
C VAL A 763 2.37 28.63 13.27
N PHE A 764 1.55 29.64 12.98
CA PHE A 764 0.72 29.65 11.78
C PHE A 764 1.53 29.63 10.49
N ASN A 765 2.63 30.36 10.41
CA ASN A 765 3.49 30.34 9.23
C ASN A 765 4.12 28.95 9.04
N ASN A 766 4.62 28.32 10.11
CA ASN A 766 5.21 26.98 10.02
C ASN A 766 4.19 25.93 9.58
N THR A 767 3.03 25.88 10.26
CA THR A 767 1.93 24.96 9.92
C THR A 767 1.37 25.25 8.53
N PHE A 768 1.31 26.51 8.10
CA PHE A 768 0.89 26.86 6.75
C PHE A 768 1.78 26.22 5.68
N PHE A 769 3.11 26.27 5.83
CA PHE A 769 4.02 25.67 4.84
C PHE A 769 3.91 24.14 4.81
N GLU A 770 3.79 23.49 5.96
CA GLU A 770 3.60 22.04 6.05
C GLU A 770 2.25 21.61 5.47
N VAL A 771 1.15 22.26 5.87
CA VAL A 771 -0.17 21.94 5.34
C VAL A 771 -0.25 22.26 3.85
N LYS A 772 0.42 23.31 3.36
CA LYS A 772 0.47 23.65 1.93
C LYS A 772 1.07 22.52 1.11
N SER A 773 2.16 21.89 1.56
CA SER A 773 2.82 20.80 0.81
C SER A 773 1.90 19.57 0.67
N ILE A 774 1.07 19.30 1.68
CA ILE A 774 0.13 18.16 1.71
C ILE A 774 -1.25 18.49 1.10
N SER A 775 -1.63 19.78 1.09
CA SER A 775 -2.99 20.24 0.75
C SER A 775 -3.46 19.83 -0.64
N ASN A 776 -2.57 19.88 -1.64
CA ASN A 776 -2.92 19.52 -3.03
C ASN A 776 -3.27 18.03 -3.15
N GLN A 777 -2.49 17.15 -2.52
CA GLN A 777 -2.79 15.71 -2.52
C GLN A 777 -4.11 15.42 -1.78
N VAL A 778 -4.36 16.08 -0.65
CA VAL A 778 -5.60 15.94 0.10
C VAL A 778 -6.80 16.43 -0.71
N TRP A 779 -6.68 17.57 -1.38
CA TRP A 779 -7.73 18.09 -2.26
C TRP A 779 -8.01 17.13 -3.42
N LYS A 780 -6.97 16.60 -4.07
CA LYS A 780 -7.10 15.58 -5.13
C LYS A 780 -7.82 14.32 -4.64
N PHE A 781 -7.58 13.90 -3.39
CA PHE A 781 -8.27 12.77 -2.77
C PHE A 781 -9.75 13.11 -2.48
N GLN A 782 -10.04 14.27 -1.89
CA GLN A 782 -11.43 14.69 -1.60
C GLN A 782 -12.26 14.91 -2.86
N ARG A 783 -11.61 15.35 -3.94
CA ARG A 783 -12.25 15.47 -5.27
C ARG A 783 -12.90 14.16 -5.71
N TYR A 784 -12.30 13.00 -5.43
CA TYR A 784 -12.92 11.70 -5.70
C TYR A 784 -14.28 11.58 -4.98
N GLN A 785 -14.29 11.80 -3.66
CA GLN A 785 -15.48 11.65 -2.82
C GLN A 785 -16.60 12.58 -3.28
N LEU A 786 -16.23 13.81 -3.64
CA LEU A 786 -17.14 14.81 -4.19
C LEU A 786 -17.76 14.35 -5.52
N ILE A 787 -16.94 13.86 -6.46
CA ILE A 787 -17.43 13.42 -7.78
C ILE A 787 -18.40 12.26 -7.61
N MET A 788 -18.08 11.28 -6.76
CA MET A 788 -18.99 10.15 -6.48
C MET A 788 -20.31 10.63 -5.87
N THR A 789 -20.25 11.57 -4.93
CA THR A 789 -21.45 12.17 -4.33
C THR A 789 -22.36 12.82 -5.39
N PHE A 790 -21.80 13.60 -6.31
CA PHE A 790 -22.59 14.22 -7.40
C PHE A 790 -23.05 13.21 -8.45
N HIS A 791 -22.31 12.12 -8.65
CA HIS A 791 -22.73 11.04 -9.54
C HIS A 791 -24.01 10.37 -9.02
N GLU A 792 -24.07 10.04 -7.73
CA GLU A 792 -25.20 9.37 -7.06
C GLU A 792 -26.40 10.28 -6.76
N ARG A 793 -26.18 11.60 -6.72
CA ARG A 793 -27.25 12.57 -6.46
C ARG A 793 -28.30 12.61 -7.58
N PRO A 794 -29.58 12.82 -7.22
CA PRO A 794 -30.61 13.02 -8.23
C PRO A 794 -30.36 14.33 -8.98
N VAL A 795 -30.81 14.36 -10.23
CA VAL A 795 -30.59 15.48 -11.17
C VAL A 795 -31.14 16.80 -10.65
N LEU A 796 -32.30 16.79 -9.99
CA LEU A 796 -33.01 17.99 -9.57
C LEU A 796 -32.52 18.49 -8.20
N PRO A 797 -32.14 19.77 -8.07
CA PRO A 797 -31.76 20.37 -6.80
C PRO A 797 -33.00 20.60 -5.91
N PRO A 798 -32.81 20.73 -4.58
CA PRO A 798 -33.85 21.24 -3.69
C PRO A 798 -34.38 22.61 -4.18
N PRO A 799 -35.70 22.88 -4.19
CA PRO A 799 -36.80 22.09 -3.62
C PRO A 799 -37.44 21.06 -4.57
N LEU A 800 -37.05 21.04 -5.85
CA LEU A 800 -37.66 20.19 -6.88
C LEU A 800 -37.32 18.70 -6.74
N ILE A 801 -36.39 18.37 -5.84
CA ILE A 801 -36.00 17.01 -5.49
C ILE A 801 -37.18 16.15 -4.99
N ILE A 802 -38.27 16.75 -4.49
CA ILE A 802 -39.48 16.00 -4.10
C ILE A 802 -39.98 15.14 -5.26
N PHE A 803 -39.95 15.65 -6.49
CA PHE A 803 -40.41 14.90 -7.66
C PHE A 803 -39.53 13.68 -7.95
N SER A 804 -38.21 13.78 -7.77
CA SER A 804 -37.30 12.63 -7.96
C SER A 804 -37.45 11.60 -6.84
N HIS A 805 -37.70 12.02 -5.60
CA HIS A 805 -38.02 11.10 -4.51
C HIS A 805 -39.36 10.39 -4.73
N MET A 806 -40.38 11.11 -5.19
CA MET A 806 -41.68 10.52 -5.50
C MET A 806 -41.58 9.49 -6.62
N THR A 807 -40.78 9.73 -7.67
CA THR A 807 -40.56 8.74 -8.73
C THR A 807 -39.75 7.54 -8.24
N MET A 808 -38.70 7.73 -7.43
CA MET A 808 -37.94 6.63 -6.83
C MET A 808 -38.81 5.77 -5.88
N ILE A 809 -39.63 6.39 -5.05
CA ILE A 809 -40.56 5.71 -4.14
C ILE A 809 -41.61 4.95 -4.95
N PHE A 810 -42.19 5.59 -5.97
CA PHE A 810 -43.17 4.97 -6.85
C PHE A 810 -42.58 3.77 -7.62
N GLN A 811 -41.36 3.88 -8.15
CA GLN A 811 -40.64 2.76 -8.74
C GLN A 811 -40.38 1.66 -7.71
N HIS A 812 -40.00 1.99 -6.49
CA HIS A 812 -39.78 1.00 -5.45
C HIS A 812 -41.08 0.25 -5.07
N LEU A 813 -42.21 0.95 -5.01
CA LEU A 813 -43.54 0.36 -4.80
C LEU A 813 -43.99 -0.50 -5.99
N CYS A 814 -43.80 -0.03 -7.23
CA CYS A 814 -44.17 -0.75 -8.46
C CYS A 814 -43.27 -1.96 -8.74
N CYS A 815 -41.95 -1.85 -8.54
CA CYS A 815 -41.02 -2.99 -8.69
C CYS A 815 -41.23 -4.05 -7.61
N ARG A 816 -41.77 -3.68 -6.43
CA ARG A 816 -42.20 -4.66 -5.42
C ARG A 816 -43.37 -5.52 -5.88
N TRP A 817 -44.15 -5.06 -6.87
CA TRP A 817 -45.21 -5.83 -7.52
C TRP A 817 -44.73 -6.60 -8.76
N ARG A 818 -43.61 -6.21 -9.38
CA ARG A 818 -43.06 -6.86 -10.59
C ARG A 818 -41.88 -7.82 -10.33
N LYS A 819 -41.34 -7.86 -9.10
CA LYS A 819 -40.22 -8.73 -8.69
C LYS A 819 -40.62 -10.19 -8.49
N HIS A 820 -40.79 -10.94 -9.59
CA HIS A 820 -40.64 -12.39 -9.53
C HIS A 820 -39.37 -12.91 -10.23
N GLU A 821 -38.56 -12.13 -10.94
CA GLU A 821 -37.49 -12.75 -11.76
C GLU A 821 -36.20 -11.95 -11.99
N SER A 822 -35.86 -10.98 -11.12
CA SER A 822 -34.61 -10.21 -11.27
C SER A 822 -33.90 -10.04 -9.93
N ASP A 823 -32.60 -10.35 -9.93
CA ASP A 823 -31.70 -10.46 -8.79
C ASP A 823 -31.67 -9.19 -7.88
N PRO A 824 -31.42 -9.30 -6.57
CA PRO A 824 -31.42 -8.16 -5.65
C PRO A 824 -30.21 -7.20 -5.78
N ASP A 825 -29.17 -7.56 -6.53
CA ASP A 825 -27.89 -6.85 -6.58
C ASP A 825 -27.85 -5.66 -7.57
N GLU A 826 -28.95 -5.42 -8.28
CA GLU A 826 -29.14 -4.29 -9.23
C GLU A 826 -29.30 -2.90 -8.56
N ARG A 827 -28.66 -2.61 -7.44
CA ARG A 827 -28.71 -1.25 -6.84
C ARG A 827 -27.38 -0.55 -6.67
N ASP A 828 -26.28 -1.18 -7.07
CA ASP A 828 -24.93 -0.60 -7.06
C ASP A 828 -24.44 -0.18 -8.46
N TYR A 829 -25.29 0.52 -9.24
CA TYR A 829 -24.93 1.06 -10.56
C TYR A 829 -23.97 2.28 -10.52
N GLY A 830 -23.19 2.41 -9.46
CA GLY A 830 -22.15 3.43 -9.34
C GLY A 830 -20.81 2.90 -9.85
N LEU A 831 -20.24 3.54 -10.87
CA LEU A 831 -18.86 3.36 -11.37
C LEU A 831 -18.50 2.02 -12.02
N LYS A 832 -19.22 0.92 -11.78
CA LYS A 832 -18.82 -0.42 -12.25
C LYS A 832 -18.92 -0.55 -13.77
N LEU A 833 -17.77 -0.77 -14.41
CA LEU A 833 -17.70 -1.09 -15.83
C LEU A 833 -17.89 -2.59 -16.02
N PHE A 834 -18.99 -2.98 -16.67
CA PHE A 834 -19.17 -4.34 -17.15
C PHE A 834 -18.34 -4.50 -18.43
N ILE A 835 -17.26 -5.25 -18.33
CA ILE A 835 -16.38 -5.58 -19.45
C ILE A 835 -16.77 -6.98 -19.96
N THR A 836 -16.79 -7.16 -21.29
CA THR A 836 -16.99 -8.49 -21.91
C THR A 836 -15.81 -9.41 -21.55
N GLU A 837 -16.01 -10.72 -21.39
CA GLU A 837 -14.92 -11.62 -20.98
C GLU A 837 -13.67 -11.54 -21.88
N ASP A 838 -13.85 -11.34 -23.19
CA ASP A 838 -12.75 -11.16 -24.15
C ASP A 838 -11.96 -9.86 -23.92
N GLU A 839 -12.65 -8.78 -23.54
CA GLU A 839 -12.00 -7.50 -23.22
C GLU A 839 -11.32 -7.55 -21.85
N LEU A 840 -11.91 -8.29 -20.90
CA LEU A 840 -11.34 -8.49 -19.57
C LEU A 840 -10.01 -9.26 -19.68
N LYS A 841 -9.99 -10.31 -20.50
CA LYS A 841 -8.75 -11.05 -20.80
C LYS A 841 -7.66 -10.13 -21.37
N LYS A 842 -7.99 -9.26 -22.32
CA LYS A 842 -7.03 -8.27 -22.85
C LYS A 842 -6.50 -7.31 -21.79
N VAL A 843 -7.33 -6.91 -20.83
CA VAL A 843 -6.91 -6.05 -19.71
C VAL A 843 -5.97 -6.81 -18.76
N HIS A 844 -6.21 -8.09 -18.50
CA HIS A 844 -5.31 -8.93 -17.72
C HIS A 844 -3.98 -9.18 -18.43
N ASP A 845 -4.00 -9.48 -19.73
CA ASP A 845 -2.79 -9.65 -20.55
C ASP A 845 -1.96 -8.34 -20.55
N PHE A 846 -2.62 -7.19 -20.62
CA PHE A 846 -1.99 -5.86 -20.51
C PHE A 846 -1.39 -5.62 -19.11
N GLU A 847 -2.11 -5.99 -18.05
CA GLU A 847 -1.60 -5.86 -16.68
C GLU A 847 -0.35 -6.73 -16.47
N GLU A 848 -0.33 -7.97 -16.99
CA GLU A 848 0.82 -8.87 -16.93
C GLU A 848 2.04 -8.27 -17.68
N GLN A 849 1.82 -7.75 -18.89
CA GLN A 849 2.87 -7.06 -19.65
C GLN A 849 3.44 -5.83 -18.90
N CYS A 850 2.59 -5.06 -18.21
CA CYS A 850 3.03 -3.94 -17.38
C CYS A 850 3.90 -4.39 -16.21
N ILE A 851 3.58 -5.52 -15.59
CA ILE A 851 4.33 -6.08 -14.46
C ILE A 851 5.70 -6.59 -14.92
N GLU A 852 5.76 -7.30 -16.05
CA GLU A 852 7.04 -7.78 -16.60
C GLU A 852 7.99 -6.62 -16.91
N GLU A 853 7.47 -5.57 -17.56
CA GLU A 853 8.27 -4.38 -17.87
C GLU A 853 8.67 -3.61 -16.60
N TYR A 854 7.79 -3.55 -15.59
CA TYR A 854 8.13 -2.99 -14.29
C TYR A 854 9.32 -3.69 -13.65
N PHE A 855 9.34 -5.03 -13.63
CA PHE A 855 10.45 -5.81 -13.08
C PHE A 855 11.73 -5.64 -13.89
N ARG A 856 11.63 -5.66 -15.22
CA ARG A 856 12.78 -5.42 -16.10
C ARG A 856 13.41 -4.05 -15.82
N GLU A 857 12.61 -2.99 -15.77
CA GLU A 857 13.12 -1.63 -15.48
C GLU A 857 13.70 -1.52 -14.06
N LYS A 858 13.10 -2.22 -13.09
CA LYS A 858 13.60 -2.23 -11.70
C LYS A 858 14.95 -2.96 -11.60
N ASP A 859 15.11 -4.08 -12.26
CA ASP A 859 16.36 -4.83 -12.31
C ASP A 859 17.43 -4.03 -13.06
N ASP A 860 17.08 -3.34 -14.14
CA ASP A 860 18.00 -2.45 -14.85
C ASP A 860 18.45 -1.28 -13.98
N ARG A 861 17.54 -0.66 -13.22
CA ARG A 861 17.89 0.39 -12.23
C ARG A 861 18.78 -0.14 -11.11
N PHE A 862 18.51 -1.35 -10.63
CA PHE A 862 19.32 -1.98 -9.58
C PHE A 862 20.73 -2.30 -10.11
N ASN A 863 20.82 -2.96 -11.26
CA ASN A 863 22.09 -3.34 -11.90
C ASN A 863 22.92 -2.12 -12.36
N SER A 864 22.26 -1.02 -12.72
CA SER A 864 22.93 0.23 -13.10
C SER A 864 23.35 1.10 -11.91
N SER A 865 22.86 0.81 -10.70
CA SER A 865 23.22 1.52 -9.47
C SER A 865 24.74 1.47 -9.22
N ASN A 866 25.30 2.59 -8.76
CA ASN A 866 26.72 2.68 -8.45
C ASN A 866 27.12 1.65 -7.37
N ASP A 867 26.27 1.44 -6.36
CA ASP A 867 26.56 0.49 -5.29
C ASP A 867 26.64 -0.95 -5.79
N GLU A 868 25.72 -1.36 -6.67
CA GLU A 868 25.71 -2.71 -7.25
C GLU A 868 26.88 -2.91 -8.20
N ARG A 869 27.18 -1.91 -9.04
CA ARG A 869 28.33 -1.94 -9.93
C ARG A 869 29.62 -2.08 -9.14
N ILE A 870 29.78 -1.32 -8.05
CA ILE A 870 30.94 -1.42 -7.15
C ILE A 870 31.00 -2.82 -6.52
N ARG A 871 29.89 -3.33 -5.98
CA ARG A 871 29.80 -4.67 -5.39
C ARG A 871 30.23 -5.77 -6.37
N VAL A 872 29.64 -5.80 -7.57
CA VAL A 872 29.97 -6.78 -8.62
C VAL A 872 31.42 -6.65 -9.06
N THR A 873 31.96 -5.42 -9.17
CA THR A 873 33.39 -5.25 -9.47
C THR A 873 34.29 -5.74 -8.34
N SER A 874 33.93 -5.53 -7.08
CA SER A 874 34.67 -6.04 -5.91
C SER A 874 34.69 -7.57 -5.92
N GLU A 875 33.52 -8.20 -6.07
CA GLU A 875 33.40 -9.66 -6.12
C GLU A 875 34.17 -10.26 -7.31
N ARG A 876 34.15 -9.59 -8.48
CA ARG A 876 34.95 -10.03 -9.64
C ARG A 876 36.46 -9.90 -9.39
N VAL A 877 36.90 -8.82 -8.75
CA VAL A 877 38.31 -8.61 -8.38
C VAL A 877 38.75 -9.62 -7.33
N GLU A 878 37.93 -9.90 -6.31
CA GLU A 878 38.18 -10.94 -5.31
C GLU A 878 38.27 -12.33 -5.95
N ASN A 879 37.31 -12.69 -6.82
CA ASN A 879 37.35 -13.93 -7.59
C ASN A 879 38.58 -14.03 -8.50
N MET A 880 39.02 -12.91 -9.10
CA MET A 880 40.23 -12.87 -9.92
C MET A 880 41.49 -12.99 -9.05
N ALA A 881 41.52 -12.38 -7.87
CA ALA A 881 42.62 -12.49 -6.92
C ALA A 881 42.79 -13.92 -6.42
N MET A 882 41.70 -14.62 -6.05
CA MET A 882 41.76 -16.03 -5.66
C MET A 882 42.28 -16.93 -6.79
N ARG A 883 41.80 -16.74 -8.02
CA ARG A 883 42.29 -17.51 -9.16
C ARG A 883 43.78 -17.23 -9.44
N LEU A 884 44.22 -15.99 -9.26
CA LEU A 884 45.62 -15.62 -9.42
C LEU A 884 46.49 -16.25 -8.33
N GLU A 885 46.01 -16.32 -7.09
CA GLU A 885 46.68 -17.00 -5.99
C GLU A 885 46.81 -18.51 -6.26
N GLU A 886 45.75 -19.17 -6.71
CA GLU A 886 45.79 -20.59 -7.12
C GLU A 886 46.79 -20.83 -8.27
N VAL A 887 46.83 -19.93 -9.26
CA VAL A 887 47.81 -20.01 -10.36
C VAL A 887 49.23 -19.82 -9.83
N ASN A 888 49.44 -18.88 -8.92
CA ASN A 888 50.74 -18.62 -8.29
C ASN A 888 51.23 -19.82 -7.46
N GLU A 889 50.34 -20.48 -6.70
CA GLU A 889 50.67 -21.72 -6.00
C GLU A 889 51.04 -22.86 -6.95
N ARG A 890 50.28 -23.03 -8.05
CA ARG A 890 50.61 -24.02 -9.09
C ARG A 890 51.94 -23.74 -9.76
N GLU A 891 52.25 -22.48 -10.04
CA GLU A 891 53.56 -22.06 -10.58
C GLU A 891 54.68 -22.41 -9.60
N HIS A 892 54.52 -22.09 -8.31
CA HIS A 892 55.50 -22.43 -7.29
C HIS A 892 55.72 -23.94 -7.16
N CYS A 893 54.65 -24.73 -7.16
CA CYS A 893 54.74 -26.20 -7.15
C CYS A 893 55.46 -26.72 -8.40
N MET A 894 55.13 -26.19 -9.57
CA MET A 894 55.77 -26.58 -10.83
C MET A 894 57.25 -26.22 -10.82
N LYS A 895 57.62 -25.03 -10.34
CA LYS A 895 59.02 -24.61 -10.20
C LYS A 895 59.80 -25.51 -9.24
N ALA A 896 59.22 -25.90 -8.11
CA ALA A 896 59.83 -26.84 -7.18
C ALA A 896 60.03 -28.24 -7.82
N SER A 897 59.06 -28.69 -8.61
CA SER A 897 59.17 -29.95 -9.35
C SER A 897 60.24 -29.90 -10.43
N LEU A 898 60.34 -28.80 -11.19
CA LEU A 898 61.37 -28.58 -12.20
C LEU A 898 62.76 -28.53 -11.57
N GLN A 899 62.92 -27.81 -10.46
CA GLN A 899 64.18 -27.80 -9.70
C GLN A 899 64.58 -29.20 -9.24
N THR A 900 63.61 -30.02 -8.82
CA THR A 900 63.87 -31.42 -8.46
C THR A 900 64.33 -32.24 -9.66
N VAL A 901 63.71 -32.05 -10.83
CA VAL A 901 64.11 -32.72 -12.08
C VAL A 901 65.51 -32.27 -12.52
N ASP A 902 65.82 -30.97 -12.46
CA ASP A 902 67.15 -30.44 -12.77
C ASP A 902 68.22 -31.05 -11.86
N ILE A 903 67.96 -31.17 -10.56
CA ILE A 903 68.86 -31.85 -9.62
C ILE A 903 69.06 -33.33 -10.00
N ARG A 904 67.99 -34.02 -10.42
CA ARG A 904 68.08 -35.43 -10.87
C ARG A 904 68.86 -35.59 -12.17
N LEU A 905 68.70 -34.67 -13.11
CA LEU A 905 69.47 -34.65 -14.36
C LEU A 905 70.95 -34.39 -14.09
N ALA A 906 71.28 -33.41 -13.23
CA ALA A 906 72.65 -33.15 -12.83
C ALA A 906 73.31 -34.37 -12.14
N GLN A 907 72.56 -35.09 -11.30
CA GLN A 907 73.03 -36.35 -10.71
C GLN A 907 73.27 -37.45 -11.75
N LEU A 908 72.42 -37.53 -12.78
CA LEU A 908 72.57 -38.46 -13.89
C LEU A 908 73.77 -38.12 -14.77
N GLU A 909 73.98 -36.84 -15.09
CA GLU A 909 75.16 -36.36 -15.83
C GLU A 909 76.46 -36.67 -15.08
N ASP A 910 76.51 -36.43 -13.77
CA ASP A 910 77.68 -36.77 -12.95
C ASP A 910 77.89 -38.30 -12.89
N MET A 911 76.83 -39.10 -12.78
CA MET A 911 76.92 -40.56 -12.84
C MET A 911 77.41 -41.05 -14.21
N MET A 912 76.94 -40.45 -15.30
CA MET A 912 77.34 -40.80 -16.66
C MET A 912 78.79 -40.38 -16.93
N GLY A 913 79.23 -39.21 -16.44
CA GLY A 913 80.62 -38.78 -16.47
C GLY A 913 81.54 -39.72 -15.70
N ARG A 914 81.13 -40.19 -14.52
CA ARG A 914 81.83 -41.23 -13.75
C ARG A 914 81.86 -42.58 -14.49
N MET A 915 80.79 -42.92 -15.20
CA MET A 915 80.72 -44.16 -15.99
C MET A 915 81.60 -44.11 -17.23
N VAL A 916 81.64 -42.97 -17.95
CA VAL A 916 82.51 -42.73 -19.09
C VAL A 916 83.97 -42.77 -18.66
N THR A 917 84.35 -42.09 -17.57
CA THR A 917 85.72 -42.13 -17.05
C THR A 917 86.12 -43.52 -16.52
N ALA A 918 85.19 -44.30 -15.98
CA ALA A 918 85.43 -45.70 -15.63
C ALA A 918 85.60 -46.60 -16.88
N LEU A 919 84.81 -46.37 -17.93
CA LEU A 919 84.92 -47.04 -19.24
C LEU A 919 86.24 -46.70 -19.95
N GLU A 920 86.67 -45.45 -19.89
CA GLU A 920 87.97 -45.00 -20.41
C GLU A 920 89.14 -45.68 -19.67
N LYS A 921 89.01 -45.88 -18.35
CA LYS A 921 90.01 -46.63 -17.56
C LYS A 921 89.99 -48.13 -17.81
N LEU A 922 88.84 -48.72 -18.16
CA LEU A 922 88.70 -50.15 -18.43
C LEU A 922 89.10 -50.54 -19.86
N THR A 923 88.96 -49.64 -20.83
CA THR A 923 89.18 -49.97 -22.25
C THR A 923 90.60 -49.77 -22.76
N GLY A 924 91.45 -48.99 -22.08
CA GLY A 924 92.88 -48.91 -22.41
C GLY A 924 93.17 -48.57 -23.89
N ILE A 925 92.45 -47.60 -24.47
CA ILE A 925 92.59 -47.21 -25.87
C ILE A 925 93.36 -45.87 -25.99
N GLU A 926 94.46 -45.93 -26.74
CA GLU A 926 95.28 -44.78 -27.16
C GLU A 926 94.51 -43.80 -28.05
N ARG A 927 94.88 -42.51 -27.94
CA ARG A 927 94.45 -41.42 -28.83
C ARG A 927 94.82 -41.71 -30.29
N GLY A 928 93.82 -41.78 -31.16
CA GLY A 928 94.01 -41.80 -32.61
C GLY A 928 92.74 -41.39 -33.34
N GLU A 929 92.78 -40.22 -33.97
CA GLU A 929 91.68 -39.53 -34.64
C GLU A 929 91.01 -40.36 -35.76
N THR A 930 89.67 -40.46 -35.74
CA THR A 930 88.88 -40.50 -36.98
C THR A 930 87.53 -39.78 -36.81
N THR A 931 87.49 -38.60 -37.46
CA THR A 931 86.38 -38.06 -38.26
C THR A 931 85.05 -37.61 -37.61
N LYS A 932 84.94 -36.26 -37.57
CA LYS A 932 83.90 -35.43 -38.22
C LYS A 932 82.44 -35.82 -38.02
N ILE A 933 81.75 -35.04 -37.17
CA ILE A 933 80.41 -34.53 -37.48
C ILE A 933 80.41 -32.99 -37.35
N ARG A 934 80.40 -32.36 -38.54
CA ARG A 934 79.68 -31.14 -38.92
C ARG A 934 79.53 -30.01 -37.88
N SER A 935 80.28 -28.93 -38.10
CA SER A 935 79.91 -27.57 -37.69
C SER A 935 79.67 -26.69 -38.92
N ARG A 936 78.91 -25.58 -38.72
CA ARG A 936 78.64 -24.39 -39.57
C ARG A 936 77.37 -24.43 -40.45
N THR A 937 76.48 -23.42 -40.53
CA THR A 937 76.47 -21.95 -40.23
C THR A 937 75.02 -21.41 -40.32
N SER A 938 74.49 -20.63 -39.36
CA SER A 938 74.37 -19.14 -39.24
C SER A 938 73.26 -18.42 -40.04
N SER A 939 72.38 -17.69 -39.34
CA SER A 939 72.06 -16.26 -39.62
C SER A 939 71.40 -15.57 -38.40
N ASP A 940 72.14 -14.63 -37.82
CA ASP A 940 71.77 -13.33 -37.23
C ASP A 940 70.44 -13.09 -36.49
N CYS A 941 70.56 -12.65 -35.22
CA CYS A 941 70.26 -11.27 -34.80
C CYS A 941 70.82 -10.99 -33.38
N THR A 942 71.92 -10.24 -33.35
CA THR A 942 72.34 -9.18 -32.40
C THR A 942 72.32 -9.36 -30.86
N ASP A 943 73.51 -9.06 -30.32
CA ASP A 943 73.87 -8.48 -29.02
C ASP A 943 74.11 -9.36 -27.78
N ALA A 944 75.40 -9.66 -27.59
CA ALA A 944 76.10 -9.58 -26.30
C ALA A 944 75.97 -8.15 -25.72
N ALA A 945 76.00 -7.85 -24.41
CA ALA A 945 76.69 -8.49 -23.32
C ALA A 945 76.09 -8.05 -21.96
N TYR A 946 75.98 -8.99 -21.03
CA TYR A 946 76.50 -8.88 -19.65
C TYR A 946 76.30 -7.57 -18.88
N ILE A 947 75.32 -7.50 -17.96
CA ILE A 947 75.51 -7.03 -16.57
C ILE A 947 74.55 -7.76 -15.62
N VAL A 948 75.15 -8.47 -14.67
CA VAL A 948 74.69 -8.87 -13.33
C VAL A 948 73.52 -8.05 -12.77
N ARG A 949 72.46 -8.73 -12.30
CA ARG A 949 71.73 -8.26 -11.11
C ARG A 949 71.11 -9.42 -10.35
N GLN A 950 71.83 -9.84 -9.31
CA GLN A 950 71.25 -10.40 -8.11
C GLN A 950 70.28 -9.39 -7.49
N SER A 951 69.13 -9.88 -7.03
CA SER A 951 68.49 -9.34 -5.83
C SER A 951 67.84 -10.48 -5.08
N SER A 952 68.59 -11.02 -4.13
CA SER A 952 68.08 -11.70 -2.95
C SER A 952 67.44 -10.67 -2.02
N PHE A 953 66.22 -10.93 -1.57
CA PHE A 953 65.65 -10.29 -0.39
C PHE A 953 66.18 -11.01 0.87
N ASN A 954 67.02 -10.33 1.64
CA ASN A 954 66.91 -10.21 3.10
C ASN A 954 68.19 -9.57 3.68
N SER A 955 68.09 -8.33 4.13
CA SER A 955 68.65 -7.95 5.43
C SER A 955 68.01 -6.65 5.90
N GLN A 956 67.51 -6.72 7.11
CA GLN A 956 67.07 -5.63 7.97
C GLN A 956 68.31 -4.89 8.53
N GLU A 957 68.06 -3.64 8.93
CA GLU A 957 68.81 -2.78 9.87
C GLU A 957 70.04 -2.00 9.38
N GLY A 958 70.03 -0.68 9.68
CA GLY A 958 71.25 0.10 9.85
C GLY A 958 71.29 1.53 9.31
N ASN A 959 70.39 2.40 9.76
CA ASN A 959 70.57 3.83 10.07
C ASN A 959 71.70 4.68 9.39
N THR A 960 71.27 5.86 8.89
CA THR A 960 71.77 7.23 9.21
C THR A 960 72.46 8.15 8.15
N TYR A 961 71.85 9.35 8.07
CA TYR A 961 72.33 10.73 7.76
C TYR A 961 72.56 11.25 6.31
N LYS A 962 71.71 12.24 5.96
CA LYS A 962 71.99 13.65 5.55
C LYS A 962 72.42 14.03 4.11
N LEU A 963 71.61 14.96 3.54
CA LEU A 963 71.93 16.24 2.82
C LEU A 963 72.73 16.17 1.48
N GLN A 964 72.55 16.97 0.41
CA GLN A 964 72.10 18.38 0.23
C GLN A 964 72.01 18.76 -1.29
N GLU A 965 71.04 19.65 -1.62
CA GLU A 965 71.03 20.76 -2.64
C GLU A 965 70.84 20.50 -4.16
N SER A 966 69.75 21.01 -4.79
CA SER A 966 69.40 22.38 -5.30
C SER A 966 69.82 22.57 -6.79
N ILE A 967 69.06 23.17 -7.72
CA ILE A 967 68.45 24.51 -7.78
C ILE A 967 67.27 24.55 -8.79
N ASP A 968 66.35 25.47 -8.48
CA ASP A 968 65.11 25.99 -9.10
C ASP A 968 65.26 26.68 -10.49
N PRO A 969 64.16 27.08 -11.21
CA PRO A 969 63.42 28.31 -10.88
C PRO A 969 61.89 28.31 -11.04
N THR A 970 61.31 29.30 -10.38
CA THR A 970 59.93 29.67 -10.02
C THR A 970 59.08 30.44 -11.05
N GLY A 971 57.76 30.43 -10.84
CA GLY A 971 56.76 31.47 -11.23
C GLY A 971 55.38 30.87 -11.58
N GLU A 972 54.36 30.80 -10.70
CA GLU A 972 53.41 31.82 -10.18
C GLU A 972 51.95 31.58 -10.67
N ASP A 973 51.05 31.40 -9.68
CA ASP A 973 49.61 31.69 -9.58
C ASP A 973 48.44 30.80 -10.14
N PRO A 974 47.24 30.84 -9.48
CA PRO A 974 46.21 29.78 -9.48
C PRO A 974 44.86 30.20 -10.12
N LEU A 975 43.97 29.25 -10.50
CA LEU A 975 42.60 29.56 -10.93
C LEU A 975 41.52 28.47 -10.66
N TYR A 976 40.61 28.81 -9.74
CA TYR A 976 39.13 28.69 -9.70
C TYR A 976 38.32 27.38 -9.87
N GLU A 977 37.53 27.13 -8.83
CA GLU A 977 36.15 26.59 -8.83
C GLU A 977 35.22 27.29 -9.84
N VAL A 978 34.36 26.50 -10.50
CA VAL A 978 33.14 27.01 -11.16
C VAL A 978 31.95 26.13 -10.79
N THR A 979 31.05 26.73 -10.02
CA THR A 979 29.65 26.37 -9.83
C THR A 979 28.86 26.45 -11.15
N GLY A 980 28.03 25.44 -11.43
CA GLY A 980 27.07 25.46 -12.55
C GLY A 980 25.65 25.17 -12.06
N ASN A 981 24.87 26.24 -11.90
CA ASN A 981 23.40 26.19 -11.84
C ASN A 981 22.81 25.74 -13.18
N LYS A 982 21.85 24.82 -13.13
CA LYS A 982 20.60 24.89 -13.91
C LYS A 982 19.50 24.07 -13.22
#